data_AF-A0AAN6ULR3-F1
#
_entry.id   AF-A0AAN6ULR3-F1
#
_cell.length_a   1.000
_cell.length_b   1.000
_cell.length_c   1.000
_cell.angle_alpha   90.00
_cell.angle_beta   90.00
_cell.angle_gamma   90.00
#
_symmetry.space_group_name_H-M   'P 1'
#
loop_
_entity.id
_entity.type
_entity.pdbx_description
1 polymer ?
#
loop_
_entity_poly.entity_id
_entity_poly.type
_entity_poly.pdbx_seq_one_letter_code
_entity_poly.pdbx_strand_id
1 'polypeptide(L)'
;MTATGSSPASCAEPNTKEAPGSDTDIEKFAAAEAHLRNTTVHNISWQGVTVTVKDRETGLPKTLVDNVHGLVKAGEICALMGPSGSGKTTLLNYLASRPTHARSATGSVHLDGAPPPSRAAFRALSCFVEQEDALLGALTVRETLSFSARLSSSTGAGLVGSRGKREVEARIDGLLDAFGLREQADALVGTPLRKGISGGQKRRLGVASQLITSPKVMFLDEPTSGLDSAAGWEVVSFLRGVAKRNNLIVIASIHQPSTSTFNLFDKLLLMSHGKTHYFGPVSAVTPHYESLGHRMPLQVNPAEFLLELVNTDFAVRRESAVQHLDEMQLAWTGSSTAMELTAALAAADGNSSGGIEPDAAGKKPSFLSLVLTLLHRSFVKSYRDVVVYAIRLAMYTGLAIMAGTVWLRLSATQSSIQPFINSIFYGSAFMSFMAVAYTPAYIEDYMQYIKEKRNGLYGATAMMVSNFLVGIPYLFIFALVFSSISYWLTNFQPTAQAFFTWVLWVFLDLLAAESLVVLLSSLFPSFVIALALIAFANGLWMCVNGFMVPPDELNVFYKYVFHYWDYQKYVFENMMVNEFSERVYTCATTVTGCQCMWQTDLADQCLIRGQGILDEYGYQPGYMGKDVGIMMGIVFGYRLVAWIVLKLKE
;
A
#
# COMPACT_ATOMS: atom_id res chain seq x y z
N MET A 1 -58.07 38.85 -44.94
CA MET A 1 -57.94 38.49 -46.37
C MET A 1 -56.51 38.78 -46.80
N THR A 2 -56.03 37.98 -47.75
CA THR A 2 -54.79 38.10 -48.54
C THR A 2 -53.44 37.80 -47.87
N ALA A 3 -52.86 36.73 -48.43
CA ALA A 3 -51.50 36.23 -48.34
C ALA A 3 -50.46 37.16 -48.99
N THR A 4 -49.21 37.06 -48.51
CA THR A 4 -47.90 37.21 -49.20
C THR A 4 -46.84 37.02 -48.09
N GLY A 5 -45.72 36.33 -48.18
CA GLY A 5 -44.99 35.61 -49.22
C GLY A 5 -43.76 34.96 -48.54
N SER A 6 -43.19 33.93 -49.15
CA SER A 6 -42.19 33.02 -48.58
C SER A 6 -40.74 33.29 -49.00
N SER A 7 -39.81 32.90 -48.11
CA SER A 7 -38.37 32.54 -48.25
C SER A 7 -37.29 33.65 -48.26
N PRO A 8 -36.03 33.34 -47.86
CA PRO A 8 -35.57 32.40 -46.82
C PRO A 8 -34.60 33.06 -45.81
N ALA A 9 -34.46 32.46 -44.63
CA ALA A 9 -33.56 32.92 -43.57
C ALA A 9 -32.09 32.70 -43.93
N SER A 10 -31.31 33.78 -43.97
CA SER A 10 -29.84 33.72 -43.99
C SER A 10 -29.32 33.48 -42.57
N CYS A 11 -28.53 32.42 -42.39
CA CYS A 11 -27.76 32.19 -41.17
C CYS A 11 -26.79 33.35 -40.94
N ALA A 12 -26.94 34.01 -39.79
CA ALA A 12 -25.99 34.98 -39.29
C ALA A 12 -24.71 34.28 -38.83
N GLU A 13 -23.56 34.80 -39.24
CA GLU A 13 -22.23 34.42 -38.79
C GLU A 13 -22.06 34.63 -37.28
N PRO A 14 -21.52 33.66 -36.52
CA PRO A 14 -20.98 33.93 -35.20
C PRO A 14 -19.50 34.30 -35.31
N ASN A 15 -19.20 35.50 -34.80
CA ASN A 15 -17.87 36.06 -34.50
C ASN A 15 -16.76 35.02 -34.30
N THR A 16 -15.75 35.07 -35.16
CA THR A 16 -14.42 34.49 -34.94
C THR A 16 -13.77 35.16 -33.72
N LYS A 17 -13.91 34.53 -32.55
CA LYS A 17 -12.94 34.72 -31.46
C LYS A 17 -11.68 33.93 -31.83
N GLU A 18 -10.61 34.67 -32.10
CA GLU A 18 -9.25 34.15 -32.22
C GLU A 18 -8.94 33.21 -31.04
N ALA A 19 -8.45 32.01 -31.36
CA ALA A 19 -7.95 31.06 -30.39
C ALA A 19 -6.76 31.69 -29.64
N PRO A 20 -6.66 31.55 -28.30
CA PRO A 20 -5.49 32.01 -27.58
C PRO A 20 -4.29 31.19 -28.05
N GLY A 21 -3.30 31.87 -28.63
CA GLY A 21 -2.06 31.28 -29.08
C GLY A 21 -1.38 30.47 -27.98
N SER A 22 -1.02 29.24 -28.32
CA SER A 22 -0.20 28.35 -27.51
C SER A 22 1.23 28.90 -27.42
N ASP A 23 1.45 29.84 -26.52
CA ASP A 23 2.79 30.20 -26.06
C ASP A 23 3.23 29.17 -25.00
N THR A 24 3.31 27.90 -25.42
CA THR A 24 3.92 26.83 -24.61
C THR A 24 5.43 26.99 -24.70
N ASP A 25 6.00 27.60 -23.66
CA ASP A 25 7.44 27.76 -23.47
C ASP A 25 8.14 26.37 -23.52
N ILE A 26 8.72 26.07 -24.70
CA ILE A 26 9.38 24.80 -25.02
C ILE A 26 10.59 24.57 -24.10
N GLU A 27 11.28 25.64 -23.71
CA GLU A 27 12.46 25.59 -22.85
C GLU A 27 12.09 25.23 -21.40
N LYS A 28 10.97 25.74 -20.91
CA LYS A 28 10.45 25.39 -19.57
C LYS A 28 10.03 23.92 -19.49
N PHE A 29 9.43 23.39 -20.56
CA PHE A 29 9.04 21.99 -20.65
C PHE A 29 10.26 21.06 -20.79
N ALA A 30 11.27 21.47 -21.59
CA ALA A 30 12.53 20.76 -21.72
C ALA A 30 13.34 20.71 -20.40
N ALA A 31 13.33 21.79 -19.62
CA ALA A 31 13.94 21.84 -18.29
C ALA A 31 13.21 20.94 -17.28
N ALA A 32 11.88 20.84 -17.36
CA ALA A 32 11.09 19.97 -16.50
C ALA A 32 11.34 18.47 -16.79
N GLU A 33 11.48 18.07 -18.06
CA GLU A 33 11.75 16.68 -18.45
C GLU A 33 13.22 16.26 -18.39
N ALA A 34 14.17 17.18 -18.14
CA ALA A 34 15.61 16.89 -18.14
C ALA A 34 16.01 15.70 -17.24
N HIS A 35 15.29 15.48 -16.14
CA HIS A 35 15.51 14.35 -15.23
C HIS A 35 15.15 12.97 -15.83
N LEU A 36 14.27 12.93 -16.82
CA LEU A 36 13.85 11.72 -17.51
C LEU A 36 14.85 11.29 -18.58
N ARG A 37 15.75 12.18 -19.01
CA ARG A 37 16.69 11.88 -20.08
C ARG A 37 17.51 10.63 -19.74
N ASN A 38 17.37 9.62 -20.58
CA ASN A 38 18.07 8.36 -20.47
C ASN A 38 19.33 8.39 -21.34
N THR A 39 20.46 8.45 -20.65
CA THR A 39 21.80 8.41 -21.24
C THR A 39 22.59 7.18 -20.79
N THR A 40 21.98 6.32 -19.97
CA THR A 40 22.66 5.26 -19.23
C THR A 40 22.25 3.87 -19.66
N VAL A 41 21.03 3.70 -20.18
CA VAL A 41 20.51 2.41 -20.65
C VAL A 41 20.05 2.57 -22.09
N HIS A 42 20.72 1.93 -23.05
CA HIS A 42 20.41 2.05 -24.47
C HIS A 42 19.51 0.94 -24.99
N ASN A 43 19.52 -0.23 -24.36
CA ASN A 43 18.62 -1.33 -24.67
C ASN A 43 18.40 -2.25 -23.46
N ILE A 44 17.26 -2.92 -23.47
CA ILE A 44 16.96 -4.08 -22.63
C ILE A 44 16.71 -5.27 -23.53
N SER A 45 17.34 -6.40 -23.20
CA SER A 45 17.17 -7.65 -23.91
C SER A 45 16.87 -8.79 -22.93
N TRP A 46 16.16 -9.81 -23.41
CA TRP A 46 15.94 -11.03 -22.66
C TRP A 46 16.04 -12.24 -23.57
N GLN A 47 16.60 -13.32 -23.03
CA GLN A 47 16.93 -14.51 -23.80
C GLN A 47 16.53 -15.78 -23.03
N GLY A 48 15.80 -16.66 -23.72
CA GLY A 48 15.44 -17.98 -23.21
C GLY A 48 14.64 -17.94 -21.91
N VAL A 49 13.75 -16.95 -21.78
CA VAL A 49 12.96 -16.78 -20.56
C VAL A 49 11.93 -17.90 -20.47
N THR A 50 12.07 -18.75 -19.47
CA THR A 50 11.12 -19.81 -19.15
C THR A 50 10.73 -19.73 -17.68
N VAL A 51 9.43 -19.65 -17.41
CA VAL A 51 8.88 -19.55 -16.05
C VAL A 51 7.91 -20.68 -15.83
N THR A 52 8.19 -21.54 -14.85
CA THR A 52 7.30 -22.63 -14.44
C THR A 52 6.71 -22.37 -13.06
N VAL A 53 5.42 -22.61 -12.90
CA VAL A 53 4.71 -22.55 -11.62
C VAL A 53 4.23 -23.93 -11.22
N LYS A 54 3.93 -24.12 -9.94
CA LYS A 54 3.19 -25.31 -9.50
C LYS A 54 1.71 -25.09 -9.82
N ASP A 55 1.13 -25.96 -10.62
CA ASP A 55 -0.31 -25.97 -10.85
C ASP A 55 -1.05 -26.22 -9.52
N ARG A 56 -2.09 -25.43 -9.23
CA ARG A 56 -2.86 -25.55 -7.99
C ARG A 56 -3.76 -26.78 -7.99
N GLU A 57 -4.24 -27.21 -9.15
CA GLU A 57 -5.18 -28.33 -9.25
C GLU A 57 -4.43 -29.66 -9.34
N THR A 58 -3.43 -29.74 -10.21
CA THR A 58 -2.71 -31.00 -10.47
C THR A 58 -1.44 -31.16 -9.64
N GLY A 59 -0.93 -30.08 -9.04
CA GLY A 59 0.34 -30.08 -8.30
C GLY A 59 1.59 -30.26 -9.18
N LEU A 60 1.41 -30.47 -10.49
CA LEU A 60 2.46 -30.66 -11.48
C LEU A 60 3.08 -29.31 -11.90
N PRO A 61 4.33 -29.31 -12.42
CA PRO A 61 4.91 -28.10 -12.98
C PRO A 61 4.15 -27.69 -14.25
N LYS A 62 3.67 -26.46 -14.30
CA LYS A 62 3.04 -25.82 -15.45
C LYS A 62 3.92 -24.68 -15.94
N THR A 63 4.38 -24.78 -17.18
CA THR A 63 5.14 -23.70 -17.83
C THR A 63 4.18 -22.58 -18.24
N LEU A 64 4.39 -21.38 -17.70
CA LEU A 64 3.59 -20.19 -18.02
C LEU A 64 4.22 -19.31 -19.10
N VAL A 65 5.53 -19.36 -19.21
CA VAL A 65 6.34 -18.66 -20.21
C VAL A 65 7.40 -19.65 -20.66
N ASP A 66 7.59 -19.82 -21.96
CA ASP A 66 8.47 -20.84 -22.54
C ASP A 66 9.36 -20.25 -23.64
N ASN A 67 10.66 -20.20 -23.35
CA ASN A 67 11.72 -19.79 -24.26
C ASN A 67 11.43 -18.47 -25.02
N VAL A 68 11.05 -17.44 -24.27
CA VAL A 68 10.72 -16.12 -24.85
C VAL A 68 11.97 -15.26 -24.97
N HIS A 69 12.09 -14.56 -26.10
CA HIS A 69 13.20 -13.67 -26.44
C HIS A 69 12.68 -12.29 -26.85
N GLY A 70 13.49 -11.25 -26.68
CA GLY A 70 13.14 -9.92 -27.17
C GLY A 70 14.19 -8.86 -26.86
N LEU A 71 14.09 -7.75 -27.59
CA LEU A 71 15.01 -6.62 -27.53
C LEU A 71 14.26 -5.31 -27.74
N VAL A 72 14.33 -4.39 -26.78
CA VAL A 72 13.72 -3.05 -26.86
C VAL A 72 14.81 -2.00 -26.66
N LYS A 73 14.87 -1.02 -27.56
CA LYS A 73 15.88 0.05 -27.56
C LYS A 73 15.33 1.30 -26.90
N ALA A 74 16.24 2.16 -26.45
CA ALA A 74 15.94 3.47 -25.90
C ALA A 74 15.10 4.31 -26.88
N GLY A 75 14.01 4.87 -26.38
CA GLY A 75 13.04 5.63 -27.17
C GLY A 75 11.94 4.79 -27.83
N GLU A 76 12.02 3.46 -27.77
CA GLU A 76 10.97 2.57 -28.27
C GLU A 76 9.93 2.24 -27.18
N ILE A 77 8.68 2.09 -27.61
CA ILE A 77 7.61 1.51 -26.81
C ILE A 77 7.16 0.15 -27.39
N CYS A 78 7.17 -0.88 -26.55
CA CYS A 78 6.84 -2.25 -26.91
C CYS A 78 5.50 -2.67 -26.28
N ALA A 79 4.56 -3.15 -27.11
CA ALA A 79 3.32 -3.76 -26.65
C ALA A 79 3.53 -5.25 -26.39
N LEU A 80 3.10 -5.73 -25.23
CA LEU A 80 2.99 -7.14 -24.90
C LEU A 80 1.52 -7.55 -24.96
N MET A 81 1.16 -8.34 -25.97
CA MET A 81 -0.23 -8.73 -26.24
C MET A 81 -0.39 -10.24 -26.28
N GLY A 82 -1.63 -10.68 -26.04
CA GLY A 82 -2.00 -12.08 -26.05
C GLY A 82 -3.30 -12.33 -25.28
N PRO A 83 -3.94 -13.50 -25.44
CA PRO A 83 -5.15 -13.86 -24.70
C PRO A 83 -4.94 -13.91 -23.18
N SER A 84 -6.02 -13.98 -22.42
CA SER A 84 -5.96 -14.23 -20.99
C SER A 84 -5.20 -15.53 -20.72
N GLY A 85 -4.34 -15.53 -19.69
CA GLY A 85 -3.52 -16.70 -19.36
C GLY A 85 -2.31 -16.97 -20.28
N SER A 86 -2.02 -16.11 -21.28
CA SER A 86 -0.87 -16.31 -22.18
C SER A 86 0.52 -16.08 -21.57
N GLY A 87 0.60 -15.68 -20.30
CA GLY A 87 1.86 -15.45 -19.59
C GLY A 87 2.36 -14.00 -19.57
N LYS A 88 1.60 -13.03 -20.09
CA LYS A 88 2.00 -11.59 -20.17
C LYS A 88 2.50 -11.02 -18.85
N THR A 89 1.65 -11.03 -17.82
CA THR A 89 1.98 -10.50 -16.49
C THR A 89 3.12 -11.29 -15.83
N THR A 90 3.22 -12.60 -16.08
CA THR A 90 4.33 -13.43 -15.59
C THR A 90 5.66 -13.01 -16.22
N LEU A 91 5.69 -12.82 -17.55
CA LEU A 91 6.87 -12.33 -18.26
C LEU A 91 7.23 -10.92 -17.79
N LEU A 92 6.26 -10.00 -17.72
CA LEU A 92 6.49 -8.62 -17.31
C LEU A 92 7.08 -8.53 -15.89
N ASN A 93 6.57 -9.34 -14.95
CA ASN A 93 7.13 -9.42 -13.59
C ASN A 93 8.55 -10.01 -13.58
N TYR A 94 8.83 -11.02 -14.41
CA TYR A 94 10.17 -11.58 -14.55
C TYR A 94 11.16 -10.54 -15.08
N LEU A 95 10.82 -9.83 -16.16
CA LEU A 95 11.64 -8.76 -16.74
C LEU A 95 11.89 -7.63 -15.74
N ALA A 96 10.89 -7.30 -14.92
CA ALA A 96 11.01 -6.28 -13.88
C ALA A 96 11.76 -6.72 -12.61
N SER A 97 12.35 -7.93 -12.59
CA SER A 97 12.98 -8.52 -11.39
C SER A 97 12.08 -8.51 -10.15
N ARG A 98 10.77 -8.74 -10.35
CA ARG A 98 9.77 -8.84 -9.29
C ARG A 98 9.61 -10.31 -8.85
N PRO A 99 9.17 -10.57 -7.60
CA PRO A 99 8.90 -11.93 -7.16
C PRO A 99 7.85 -12.58 -8.06
N THR A 100 8.23 -13.68 -8.69
CA THR A 100 7.29 -14.57 -9.40
C THR A 100 6.94 -15.71 -8.45
N HIS A 101 5.68 -16.14 -8.38
CA HIS A 101 5.28 -17.36 -7.65
C HIS A 101 5.77 -18.64 -8.37
N ALA A 102 6.92 -18.55 -9.04
CA ALA A 102 7.50 -19.58 -9.88
C ALA A 102 8.19 -20.64 -9.03
N ARG A 103 8.04 -21.90 -9.44
CA ARG A 103 8.84 -23.02 -8.95
C ARG A 103 10.26 -22.94 -9.52
N SER A 104 10.39 -22.60 -10.80
CA SER A 104 11.66 -22.31 -11.45
C SER A 104 11.48 -21.20 -12.47
N ALA A 105 12.51 -20.36 -12.61
CA ALA A 105 12.58 -19.36 -13.66
C ALA A 105 14.00 -19.35 -14.23
N THR A 106 14.13 -19.57 -15.54
CA THR A 106 15.40 -19.61 -16.28
C THR A 106 15.39 -18.56 -17.38
N GLY A 107 16.57 -18.26 -17.94
CA GLY A 107 16.78 -17.19 -18.91
C GLY A 107 17.65 -16.07 -18.34
N SER A 108 18.00 -15.12 -19.19
CA SER A 108 18.76 -13.94 -18.82
C SER A 108 18.07 -12.66 -19.26
N VAL A 109 18.21 -11.60 -18.45
CA VAL A 109 17.80 -10.24 -18.79
C VAL A 109 19.07 -9.39 -18.76
N HIS A 110 19.38 -8.75 -19.89
CA HIS A 110 20.55 -7.89 -20.03
C HIS A 110 20.12 -6.44 -20.23
N LEU A 111 20.91 -5.52 -19.69
CA LEU A 111 20.89 -4.11 -20.00
C LEU A 111 22.19 -3.79 -20.72
N ASP A 112 22.11 -3.26 -21.94
CA ASP A 112 23.28 -2.97 -22.78
C ASP A 112 24.26 -4.14 -22.92
N GLY A 113 23.70 -5.34 -23.13
CA GLY A 113 24.47 -6.58 -23.34
C GLY A 113 25.05 -7.22 -22.08
N ALA A 114 24.83 -6.64 -20.88
CA ALA A 114 25.29 -7.21 -19.61
C ALA A 114 24.14 -7.45 -18.62
N PRO A 115 24.20 -8.51 -17.80
CA PRO A 115 23.24 -8.68 -16.71
C PRO A 115 23.35 -7.53 -15.71
N PRO A 116 22.23 -7.07 -15.10
CA PRO A 116 22.28 -6.01 -14.10
C PRO A 116 23.12 -6.45 -12.88
N PRO A 117 23.93 -5.55 -12.28
CA PRO A 117 24.88 -5.91 -11.23
C PRO A 117 24.20 -6.41 -9.95
N SER A 118 22.99 -5.95 -9.67
CA SER A 118 22.13 -6.49 -8.63
C SER A 118 20.67 -6.19 -8.90
N ARG A 119 19.76 -6.93 -8.27
CA ARG A 119 18.31 -6.63 -8.29
C ARG A 119 18.02 -5.22 -7.76
N ALA A 120 18.78 -4.75 -6.76
CA ALA A 120 18.61 -3.42 -6.19
C ALA A 120 19.01 -2.32 -7.17
N ALA A 121 20.09 -2.51 -7.92
CA ALA A 121 20.52 -1.60 -8.97
C ALA A 121 19.51 -1.56 -10.13
N PHE A 122 19.03 -2.73 -10.57
CA PHE A 122 17.98 -2.82 -11.59
C PHE A 122 16.72 -2.06 -11.18
N ARG A 123 16.22 -2.27 -9.96
CA ARG A 123 15.05 -1.57 -9.41
C ARG A 123 15.25 -0.06 -9.23
N ALA A 124 16.48 0.42 -9.15
CA ALA A 124 16.75 1.86 -9.13
C ALA A 124 16.70 2.50 -10.52
N LEU A 125 16.98 1.71 -11.57
CA LEU A 125 16.92 2.14 -12.97
C LEU A 125 15.56 1.87 -13.63
N SER A 126 14.77 0.95 -13.08
CA SER A 126 13.47 0.57 -13.62
C SER A 126 12.31 0.93 -12.69
N CYS A 127 11.14 1.24 -13.24
CA CYS A 127 9.90 1.28 -12.47
C CYS A 127 8.84 0.34 -13.07
N PHE A 128 7.87 -0.04 -12.25
CA PHE A 128 6.75 -0.87 -12.66
C PHE A 128 5.44 -0.26 -12.17
N VAL A 129 4.51 -0.07 -13.10
CA VAL A 129 3.14 0.38 -12.85
C VAL A 129 2.23 -0.84 -12.78
N GLU A 130 1.65 -1.08 -11.61
CA GLU A 130 0.72 -2.19 -11.38
C GLU A 130 -0.66 -1.92 -12.02
N GLN A 131 -1.42 -2.98 -12.29
CA GLN A 131 -2.77 -2.87 -12.82
C GLN A 131 -3.71 -2.11 -11.88
N GLU A 132 -3.65 -2.41 -10.58
CA GLU A 132 -4.42 -1.70 -9.55
C GLU A 132 -3.62 -0.54 -8.98
N ASP A 133 -4.19 0.66 -9.04
CA ASP A 133 -3.60 1.85 -8.48
C ASP A 133 -3.86 1.94 -6.97
N ALA A 134 -2.95 1.34 -6.17
CA ALA A 134 -2.82 1.71 -4.77
C ALA A 134 -2.30 3.17 -4.71
N LEU A 135 -3.21 4.08 -4.37
CA LEU A 135 -2.96 5.51 -4.14
C LEU A 135 -3.68 5.91 -2.85
N LEU A 136 -3.06 6.77 -2.05
CA LEU A 136 -3.66 7.26 -0.81
C LEU A 136 -4.76 8.28 -1.12
N GLY A 137 -6.02 7.89 -0.88
CA GLY A 137 -7.18 8.71 -1.28
C GLY A 137 -7.29 10.06 -0.56
N ALA A 138 -6.67 10.20 0.62
CA ALA A 138 -6.67 11.43 1.41
C ALA A 138 -5.68 12.50 0.93
N LEU A 139 -4.80 12.16 -0.02
CA LEU A 139 -3.85 13.09 -0.62
C LEU A 139 -4.43 13.73 -1.88
N THR A 140 -3.89 14.91 -2.23
CA THR A 140 -4.14 15.54 -3.53
C THR A 140 -3.29 14.92 -4.63
N VAL A 141 -3.64 15.20 -5.89
CA VAL A 141 -2.83 14.80 -7.06
C VAL A 141 -1.40 15.34 -6.94
N ARG A 142 -1.24 16.64 -6.64
CA ARG A 142 0.06 17.30 -6.46
C ARG A 142 0.86 16.70 -5.30
N GLU A 143 0.22 16.48 -4.14
CA GLU A 143 0.91 15.89 -3.00
C GLU A 143 1.39 14.47 -3.29
N THR A 144 0.59 13.67 -4.01
CA THR A 144 0.97 12.32 -4.41
C THR A 144 2.27 12.35 -5.23
N LEU A 145 2.37 13.24 -6.23
CA LEU A 145 3.59 13.43 -7.02
C LEU A 145 4.75 13.96 -6.17
N SER A 146 4.48 14.93 -5.29
CA SER A 146 5.48 15.52 -4.39
C SER A 146 6.08 14.49 -3.43
N PHE A 147 5.25 13.61 -2.84
CA PHE A 147 5.74 12.54 -1.97
C PHE A 147 6.53 11.49 -2.76
N SER A 148 6.06 11.06 -3.93
CA SER A 148 6.83 10.16 -4.79
C SER A 148 8.18 10.75 -5.20
N ALA A 149 8.23 12.04 -5.54
CA ALA A 149 9.46 12.76 -5.84
C ALA A 149 10.42 12.77 -4.63
N ARG A 150 9.92 13.09 -3.44
CA ARG A 150 10.74 13.13 -2.21
C ARG A 150 11.26 11.76 -1.77
N LEU A 151 10.51 10.69 -2.02
CA LEU A 151 10.90 9.32 -1.68
C LEU A 151 11.92 8.74 -2.67
N SER A 152 11.91 9.20 -3.92
CA SER A 152 12.84 8.76 -4.97
C SER A 152 14.08 9.63 -5.10
N SER A 153 13.99 10.93 -4.77
CA SER A 153 15.08 11.86 -5.02
C SER A 153 16.30 11.52 -4.17
N SER A 154 17.43 11.34 -4.86
CA SER A 154 18.76 11.16 -4.28
C SER A 154 19.25 12.33 -3.44
N THR A 155 18.59 13.45 -3.64
CA THR A 155 18.86 14.73 -3.01
C THR A 155 18.02 14.91 -1.75
N GLY A 156 18.20 14.03 -0.77
CA GLY A 156 17.89 14.39 0.63
C GLY A 156 18.61 15.69 1.05
N ALA A 157 19.73 16.03 0.38
CA ALA A 157 20.45 17.29 0.50
C ALA A 157 20.03 18.40 -0.51
N GLY A 158 19.25 18.09 -1.56
CA GLY A 158 18.82 19.08 -2.56
C GLY A 158 17.51 19.80 -2.21
N LEU A 159 16.77 19.28 -1.23
CA LEU A 159 15.71 20.04 -0.56
C LEU A 159 16.26 21.04 0.47
N VAL A 160 17.57 21.04 0.70
CA VAL A 160 18.28 22.06 1.49
C VAL A 160 18.54 23.26 0.58
N GLY A 161 17.52 24.09 0.40
CA GLY A 161 17.60 25.33 -0.37
C GLY A 161 16.37 25.60 -1.24
N SER A 162 16.11 26.87 -1.53
CA SER A 162 14.99 27.31 -2.37
C SER A 162 15.06 26.74 -3.80
N ARG A 163 16.27 26.47 -4.29
CA ARG A 163 16.51 26.06 -5.69
C ARG A 163 16.05 24.64 -6.01
N GLY A 164 16.37 23.64 -5.18
CA GLY A 164 15.94 22.26 -5.44
C GLY A 164 14.45 22.03 -5.18
N LYS A 165 13.83 22.77 -4.24
CA LYS A 165 12.36 22.80 -4.10
C LYS A 165 11.68 23.33 -5.36
N ARG A 166 12.18 24.42 -5.94
CA ARG A 166 11.66 24.98 -7.19
C ARG A 166 11.81 24.02 -8.36
N GLU A 167 12.91 23.29 -8.43
CA GLU A 167 13.13 22.30 -9.49
C GLU A 167 12.15 21.12 -9.37
N VAL A 168 11.94 20.58 -8.16
CA VAL A 168 10.96 19.51 -7.93
C VAL A 168 9.54 19.97 -8.26
N GLU A 169 9.14 21.17 -7.85
CA GLU A 169 7.84 21.73 -8.21
C GLU A 169 7.70 21.94 -9.73
N ALA A 170 8.75 22.39 -10.42
CA ALA A 170 8.73 22.52 -11.87
C ALA A 170 8.56 21.16 -12.57
N ARG A 171 9.18 20.09 -12.06
CA ARG A 171 8.97 18.72 -12.56
C ARG A 171 7.53 18.26 -12.32
N ILE A 172 6.98 18.53 -11.14
CA ILE A 172 5.58 18.17 -10.81
C ILE A 172 4.61 18.92 -11.72
N ASP A 173 4.79 20.23 -11.89
CA ASP A 173 3.97 21.03 -12.79
C ASP A 173 4.05 20.53 -14.23
N GLY A 174 5.27 20.24 -14.72
CA GLY A 174 5.48 19.67 -16.05
C GLY A 174 4.73 18.34 -16.24
N LEU A 175 4.75 17.45 -15.24
CA LEU A 175 3.99 16.20 -15.28
C LEU A 175 2.46 16.42 -15.19
N LEU A 176 2.01 17.37 -14.38
CA LEU A 176 0.58 17.68 -14.27
C LEU A 176 0.01 18.21 -15.58
N ASP A 177 0.76 19.10 -16.27
CA ASP A 177 0.38 19.61 -17.59
C ASP A 177 0.40 18.50 -18.63
N ALA A 178 1.47 17.70 -18.64
CA ALA A 178 1.68 16.56 -19.52
C ALA A 178 0.58 15.49 -19.46
N PHE A 179 0.09 15.17 -18.26
CA PHE A 179 -0.96 14.16 -18.05
C PHE A 179 -2.37 14.74 -18.05
N GLY A 180 -2.55 16.03 -18.37
CA GLY A 180 -3.86 16.69 -18.36
C GLY A 180 -4.51 16.63 -16.96
N LEU A 181 -3.71 16.82 -15.92
CA LEU A 181 -4.12 16.80 -14.50
C LEU A 181 -3.99 18.17 -13.83
N ARG A 182 -3.64 19.22 -14.59
CA ARG A 182 -3.39 20.57 -14.07
C ARG A 182 -4.58 21.15 -13.31
N GLU A 183 -5.79 21.02 -13.86
CA GLU A 183 -7.01 21.51 -13.22
C GLU A 183 -7.37 20.74 -11.95
N GLN A 184 -6.93 19.49 -11.84
CA GLN A 184 -7.19 18.60 -10.70
C GLN A 184 -5.98 18.51 -9.75
N ALA A 185 -4.96 19.36 -9.91
CA ALA A 185 -3.73 19.29 -9.13
C ALA A 185 -3.98 19.29 -7.61
N ASP A 186 -4.92 20.12 -7.16
CA ASP A 186 -5.28 20.26 -5.74
C ASP A 186 -6.54 19.45 -5.36
N ALA A 187 -7.11 18.69 -6.30
CA ALA A 187 -8.20 17.77 -6.03
C ALA A 187 -7.69 16.54 -5.28
N LEU A 188 -8.52 16.03 -4.36
CA LEU A 188 -8.23 14.78 -3.66
C LEU A 188 -8.32 13.59 -4.63
N VAL A 189 -7.42 12.62 -4.48
CA VAL A 189 -7.49 11.36 -5.21
C VAL A 189 -8.81 10.64 -4.91
N GLY A 190 -9.26 10.71 -3.66
CA GLY A 190 -10.56 10.21 -3.22
C GLY A 190 -10.50 8.80 -2.66
N THR A 191 -11.26 8.60 -1.59
CA THR A 191 -11.45 7.31 -0.89
C THR A 191 -12.78 6.69 -1.32
N PRO A 192 -13.06 5.41 -0.99
CA PRO A 192 -14.37 4.81 -1.24
C PRO A 192 -15.55 5.62 -0.62
N LEU A 193 -15.29 6.34 0.47
CA LEU A 193 -16.28 7.16 1.18
C LEU A 193 -16.33 8.62 0.68
N ARG A 194 -15.23 9.14 0.13
CA ARG A 194 -15.13 10.53 -0.35
C ARG A 194 -14.71 10.55 -1.81
N LYS A 195 -15.65 10.93 -2.68
CA LYS A 195 -15.42 11.07 -4.12
C LYS A 195 -14.24 12.02 -4.39
N GLY A 196 -13.35 11.60 -5.28
CA GLY A 196 -12.21 12.39 -5.76
C GLY A 196 -12.17 12.41 -7.29
N ILE A 197 -10.96 12.37 -7.85
CA ILE A 197 -10.73 12.32 -9.30
C ILE A 197 -11.32 11.05 -9.94
N SER A 198 -11.58 11.10 -11.25
CA SER A 198 -12.13 9.99 -12.03
C SER A 198 -11.19 8.79 -12.10
N GLY A 199 -11.70 7.59 -12.41
CA GLY A 199 -10.86 6.39 -12.58
C GLY A 199 -9.74 6.58 -13.60
N GLY A 200 -10.04 7.22 -14.74
CA GLY A 200 -9.02 7.55 -15.74
C GLY A 200 -7.98 8.54 -15.25
N GLN A 201 -8.38 9.54 -14.47
CA GLN A 201 -7.44 10.48 -13.83
C GLN A 201 -6.56 9.78 -12.78
N LYS A 202 -7.12 8.82 -12.01
CA LYS A 202 -6.33 7.97 -11.09
C LYS A 202 -5.27 7.18 -11.84
N ARG A 203 -5.62 6.62 -13.00
CA ARG A 203 -4.68 5.86 -13.84
C ARG A 203 -3.52 6.73 -14.33
N ARG A 204 -3.84 7.92 -14.84
CA ARG A 204 -2.84 8.92 -15.26
C ARG A 204 -1.94 9.33 -14.10
N LEU A 205 -2.50 9.59 -12.92
CA LEU A 205 -1.74 9.89 -11.71
C LEU A 205 -0.85 8.71 -11.29
N GLY A 206 -1.34 7.47 -11.40
CA GLY A 206 -0.57 6.26 -11.15
C GLY A 206 0.70 6.20 -11.99
N VAL A 207 0.58 6.41 -13.30
CA VAL A 207 1.72 6.47 -14.24
C VAL A 207 2.64 7.65 -13.91
N ALA A 208 2.09 8.86 -13.73
CA ALA A 208 2.85 10.07 -13.40
C ALA A 208 3.66 9.92 -12.10
N SER A 209 3.09 9.25 -11.09
CA SER A 209 3.73 9.01 -9.80
C SER A 209 4.94 8.08 -9.87
N GLN A 210 5.04 7.27 -10.92
CA GLN A 210 6.21 6.44 -11.20
C GLN A 210 7.19 7.16 -12.13
N LEU A 211 6.69 7.95 -13.08
CA LEU A 211 7.56 8.70 -13.98
C LEU A 211 8.39 9.77 -13.24
N ILE A 212 7.83 10.41 -12.21
CA ILE A 212 8.54 11.39 -11.36
C ILE A 212 9.76 10.78 -10.65
N THR A 213 9.86 9.46 -10.52
CA THR A 213 11.01 8.77 -9.91
C THR A 213 12.20 8.64 -10.86
N SER A 214 12.15 9.26 -12.04
CA SER A 214 13.23 9.29 -13.04
C SER A 214 13.68 7.90 -13.56
N PRO A 215 12.76 6.97 -13.89
CA PRO A 215 13.13 5.65 -14.39
C PRO A 215 13.80 5.73 -15.77
N LYS A 216 14.63 4.75 -16.12
CA LYS A 216 15.23 4.54 -17.46
C LYS A 216 14.47 3.47 -18.25
N VAL A 217 13.98 2.46 -17.54
CA VAL A 217 13.11 1.40 -18.07
C VAL A 217 11.77 1.43 -17.34
N MET A 218 10.67 1.41 -18.08
CA MET A 218 9.32 1.45 -17.52
C MET A 218 8.53 0.23 -17.96
N PHE A 219 8.02 -0.50 -16.98
CA PHE A 219 7.10 -1.62 -17.19
C PHE A 219 5.69 -1.19 -16.79
N LEU A 220 4.69 -1.41 -17.64
CA LEU A 220 3.30 -1.10 -17.32
C LEU A 220 2.43 -2.34 -17.49
N ASP A 221 1.70 -2.70 -16.43
CA ASP A 221 0.75 -3.80 -16.49
C ASP A 221 -0.66 -3.25 -16.76
N GLU A 222 -1.16 -3.49 -17.97
CA GLU A 222 -2.45 -3.06 -18.50
C GLU A 222 -2.77 -1.56 -18.26
N PRO A 223 -1.94 -0.61 -18.73
CA PRO A 223 -2.11 0.82 -18.45
C PRO A 223 -3.43 1.40 -18.97
N THR A 224 -4.05 0.75 -19.96
CA THR A 224 -5.32 1.17 -20.59
C THR A 224 -6.55 0.45 -20.05
N SER A 225 -6.41 -0.48 -19.11
CA SER A 225 -7.53 -1.25 -18.56
C SER A 225 -8.47 -0.36 -17.74
N GLY A 226 -9.78 -0.53 -17.93
CA GLY A 226 -10.80 0.32 -17.30
C GLY A 226 -10.91 1.74 -17.87
N LEU A 227 -10.17 2.07 -18.93
CA LEU A 227 -10.30 3.34 -19.66
C LEU A 227 -11.16 3.17 -20.91
N ASP A 228 -11.81 4.25 -21.34
CA ASP A 228 -12.37 4.31 -22.67
C ASP A 228 -11.27 4.44 -23.75
N SER A 229 -11.62 4.27 -25.02
CA SER A 229 -10.65 4.28 -26.12
C SER A 229 -9.91 5.61 -26.26
N ALA A 230 -10.56 6.74 -25.94
CA ALA A 230 -9.96 8.06 -26.05
C ALA A 230 -8.92 8.29 -24.95
N ALA A 231 -9.26 8.00 -23.69
CA ALA A 231 -8.35 8.10 -22.56
C ALA A 231 -7.20 7.10 -22.66
N GLY A 232 -7.46 5.87 -23.15
CA GLY A 232 -6.42 4.88 -23.41
C GLY A 232 -5.41 5.35 -24.47
N TRP A 233 -5.91 5.94 -25.57
CA TRP A 233 -5.05 6.52 -26.61
C TRP A 233 -4.20 7.68 -26.07
N GLU A 234 -4.80 8.58 -25.28
CA GLU A 234 -4.10 9.72 -24.69
C GLU A 234 -2.93 9.28 -23.80
N VAL A 235 -3.14 8.28 -22.94
CA VAL A 235 -2.08 7.71 -22.08
C VAL A 235 -0.93 7.12 -22.90
N VAL A 236 -1.23 6.31 -23.91
CA VAL A 236 -0.18 5.66 -24.72
C VAL A 236 0.53 6.67 -25.63
N SER A 237 -0.20 7.63 -26.19
CA SER A 237 0.36 8.70 -27.03
C SER A 237 1.33 9.54 -26.22
N PHE A 238 0.96 9.88 -24.99
CA PHE A 238 1.81 10.56 -24.04
C PHE A 238 3.08 9.75 -23.72
N LEU A 239 2.92 8.48 -23.31
CA LEU A 239 4.05 7.60 -22.99
C LEU A 239 5.03 7.49 -24.17
N ARG A 240 4.52 7.39 -25.40
CA ARG A 240 5.32 7.39 -26.62
C ARG A 240 6.07 8.71 -26.80
N GLY A 241 5.41 9.85 -26.58
CA GLY A 241 6.03 11.18 -26.67
C GLY A 241 7.19 11.35 -25.67
N VAL A 242 6.96 10.97 -24.40
CA VAL A 242 8.01 11.01 -23.37
C VAL A 242 9.14 10.04 -23.70
N ALA A 243 8.81 8.82 -24.13
CA ALA A 243 9.80 7.81 -24.49
C ALA A 243 10.75 8.32 -25.58
N LYS A 244 10.20 8.85 -26.68
CA LYS A 244 11.00 9.37 -27.80
C LYS A 244 11.85 10.57 -27.44
N ARG A 245 11.32 11.54 -26.69
CA ARG A 245 12.07 12.74 -26.31
C ARG A 245 13.19 12.45 -25.31
N ASN A 246 12.95 11.52 -24.38
CA ASN A 246 13.82 11.27 -23.25
C ASN A 246 14.59 9.95 -23.36
N ASN A 247 14.50 9.24 -24.49
CA ASN A 247 15.13 7.93 -24.69
C ASN A 247 14.69 6.87 -23.65
N LEU A 248 13.48 6.97 -23.09
CA LEU A 248 12.98 5.96 -22.15
C LEU A 248 12.65 4.68 -22.89
N ILE A 249 12.86 3.55 -22.22
CA ILE A 249 12.43 2.24 -22.69
C ILE A 249 11.09 1.93 -22.04
N VAL A 250 10.05 1.65 -22.82
CA VAL A 250 8.71 1.37 -22.29
C VAL A 250 8.21 0.02 -22.78
N ILE A 251 7.82 -0.85 -21.84
CA ILE A 251 7.23 -2.16 -22.12
C ILE A 251 5.88 -2.23 -21.42
N ALA A 252 4.79 -2.33 -22.17
CA ALA A 252 3.43 -2.32 -21.62
C ALA A 252 2.66 -3.57 -22.03
N SER A 253 2.04 -4.27 -21.08
CA SER A 253 1.02 -5.27 -21.41
C SER A 253 -0.26 -4.53 -21.80
N ILE A 254 -0.87 -4.90 -22.94
CA ILE A 254 -2.09 -4.23 -23.43
C ILE A 254 -3.13 -5.29 -23.76
N HIS A 255 -4.33 -5.12 -23.20
CA HIS A 255 -5.49 -5.94 -23.52
C HIS A 255 -6.38 -5.19 -24.51
N GLN A 256 -6.52 -5.71 -25.73
CA GLN A 256 -7.42 -5.21 -26.79
C GLN A 256 -7.38 -3.67 -27.01
N PRO A 257 -6.27 -3.11 -27.54
CA PRO A 257 -6.22 -1.70 -27.89
C PRO A 257 -7.10 -1.37 -29.11
N SER A 258 -7.58 -0.12 -29.19
CA SER A 258 -8.12 0.43 -30.44
C SER A 258 -7.03 0.47 -31.53
N THR A 259 -7.43 0.46 -32.81
CA THR A 259 -6.49 0.57 -33.94
C THR A 259 -5.57 1.79 -33.83
N SER A 260 -6.11 2.94 -33.41
CA SER A 260 -5.33 4.17 -33.20
C SER A 260 -4.28 4.00 -32.11
N THR A 261 -4.61 3.29 -31.02
CA THR A 261 -3.68 3.02 -29.91
C THR A 261 -2.65 1.98 -30.30
N PHE A 262 -3.05 0.93 -31.02
CA PHE A 262 -2.16 -0.12 -31.52
C PHE A 262 -1.04 0.46 -32.41
N ASN A 263 -1.38 1.40 -33.29
CA ASN A 263 -0.44 2.05 -34.20
C ASN A 263 0.55 3.01 -33.51
N LEU A 264 0.39 3.29 -32.21
CA LEU A 264 1.36 4.08 -31.45
C LEU A 264 2.58 3.26 -31.03
N PHE A 265 2.47 1.93 -30.97
CA PHE A 265 3.56 1.08 -30.54
C PHE A 265 4.62 0.95 -31.62
N ASP A 266 5.90 0.97 -31.23
CA ASP A 266 7.00 0.75 -32.17
C ASP A 266 7.23 -0.75 -32.38
N LYS A 267 7.04 -1.57 -31.32
CA LYS A 267 7.17 -3.04 -31.36
C LYS A 267 5.98 -3.76 -30.75
N LEU A 268 5.74 -4.99 -31.22
CA LEU A 268 4.76 -5.93 -30.69
C LEU A 268 5.46 -7.24 -30.30
N LEU A 269 5.21 -7.71 -29.08
CA LEU A 269 5.42 -9.09 -28.64
C LEU A 269 4.05 -9.77 -28.48
N LEU A 270 3.70 -10.66 -29.40
CA LEU A 270 2.47 -11.44 -29.33
C LEU A 270 2.74 -12.82 -28.73
N MET A 271 2.00 -13.16 -27.68
CA MET A 271 2.15 -14.42 -26.95
C MET A 271 0.84 -15.19 -26.84
N SER A 272 0.94 -16.52 -26.91
CA SER A 272 -0.14 -17.45 -26.57
C SER A 272 0.45 -18.71 -25.95
N HIS A 273 -0.24 -19.30 -24.96
CA HIS A 273 0.23 -20.45 -24.17
C HIS A 273 1.70 -20.35 -23.68
N GLY A 274 2.14 -19.14 -23.31
CA GLY A 274 3.50 -18.88 -22.83
C GLY A 274 4.58 -18.77 -23.90
N LYS A 275 4.24 -18.99 -25.17
CA LYS A 275 5.18 -19.00 -26.31
C LYS A 275 5.04 -17.74 -27.16
N THR A 276 6.09 -17.41 -27.90
CA THR A 276 6.10 -16.26 -28.82
C THR A 276 5.53 -16.66 -30.17
N HIS A 277 4.57 -15.89 -30.67
CA HIS A 277 4.03 -16.01 -32.04
C HIS A 277 4.51 -14.90 -32.97
N TYR A 278 4.91 -13.76 -32.41
CA TYR A 278 5.49 -12.66 -33.17
C TYR A 278 6.30 -11.74 -32.25
N PHE A 279 7.47 -11.30 -32.71
CA PHE A 279 8.21 -10.20 -32.12
C PHE A 279 8.79 -9.28 -33.20
N GLY A 280 8.43 -8.01 -33.20
CA GLY A 280 8.97 -7.09 -34.21
C GLY A 280 8.22 -5.76 -34.32
N PRO A 281 8.55 -4.95 -35.34
CA PRO A 281 7.88 -3.67 -35.58
C PRO A 281 6.39 -3.85 -35.86
N VAL A 282 5.54 -2.98 -35.30
CA VAL A 282 4.08 -3.06 -35.54
C VAL A 282 3.73 -2.96 -37.03
N SER A 283 4.49 -2.18 -37.80
CA SER A 283 4.33 -2.05 -39.25
C SER A 283 4.57 -3.34 -40.04
N ALA A 284 5.33 -4.30 -39.48
CA ALA A 284 5.66 -5.56 -40.13
C ALA A 284 4.71 -6.70 -39.74
N VAL A 285 3.72 -6.44 -38.88
CA VAL A 285 2.75 -7.45 -38.42
C VAL A 285 1.85 -7.92 -39.57
N THR A 286 1.21 -7.01 -40.29
CA THR A 286 0.30 -7.38 -41.39
C THR A 286 1.01 -8.19 -42.48
N PRO A 287 2.18 -7.77 -43.02
CA PRO A 287 2.92 -8.57 -44.00
C PRO A 287 3.32 -9.97 -43.49
N HIS A 288 3.70 -10.07 -42.20
CA HIS A 288 4.08 -11.36 -41.61
C HIS A 288 2.91 -12.34 -41.62
N TYR A 289 1.74 -11.95 -41.12
CA TYR A 289 0.58 -12.85 -41.07
C TYR A 289 -0.02 -13.14 -42.45
N GLU A 290 0.04 -12.18 -43.39
CA GLU A 290 -0.32 -12.44 -44.78
C GLU A 290 0.58 -13.50 -45.44
N SER A 291 1.89 -13.50 -45.14
CA SER A 291 2.81 -14.51 -45.65
C SER A 291 2.53 -15.92 -45.10
N LEU A 292 1.88 -16.01 -43.95
CA LEU A 292 1.43 -17.26 -43.32
C LEU A 292 0.04 -17.70 -43.84
N GLY A 293 -0.56 -16.97 -44.78
CA GLY A 293 -1.90 -17.25 -45.32
C GLY A 293 -3.04 -16.64 -44.50
N HIS A 294 -2.74 -15.86 -43.47
CA HIS A 294 -3.73 -15.19 -42.61
C HIS A 294 -3.92 -13.74 -43.06
N ARG A 295 -4.82 -13.54 -44.03
CA ARG A 295 -5.12 -12.19 -44.53
C ARG A 295 -5.98 -11.41 -43.54
N MET A 296 -5.48 -10.25 -43.13
CA MET A 296 -6.17 -9.37 -42.19
C MET A 296 -7.21 -8.51 -42.94
N PRO A 297 -8.50 -8.55 -42.57
CA PRO A 297 -9.52 -7.73 -43.23
C PRO A 297 -9.31 -6.23 -42.97
N LEU A 298 -9.52 -5.39 -44.00
CA LEU A 298 -9.27 -3.94 -43.92
C LEU A 298 -10.17 -3.19 -42.92
N GLN A 299 -11.33 -3.74 -42.58
CA GLN A 299 -12.33 -3.12 -41.70
C GLN A 299 -12.33 -3.70 -40.28
N VAL A 300 -11.35 -4.55 -39.96
CA VAL A 300 -11.20 -5.17 -38.65
C VAL A 300 -10.01 -4.56 -37.93
N ASN A 301 -10.13 -4.38 -36.62
CA ASN A 301 -9.01 -3.92 -35.80
C ASN A 301 -7.88 -4.99 -35.84
N PRO A 302 -6.66 -4.63 -36.29
CA PRO A 302 -5.54 -5.57 -36.34
C PRO A 302 -5.27 -6.27 -35.01
N ALA A 303 -5.36 -5.53 -33.90
CA ALA A 303 -5.13 -6.07 -32.57
C ALA A 303 -6.16 -7.15 -32.20
N GLU A 304 -7.42 -6.95 -32.59
CA GLU A 304 -8.52 -7.88 -32.32
C GLU A 304 -8.38 -9.14 -33.17
N PHE A 305 -8.09 -8.98 -34.46
CA PHE A 305 -7.80 -10.10 -35.37
C PHE A 305 -6.67 -10.98 -34.85
N LEU A 306 -5.56 -10.37 -34.41
CA LEU A 306 -4.42 -11.13 -33.86
C LEU A 306 -4.81 -11.90 -32.61
N LEU A 307 -5.55 -11.26 -31.69
CA LEU A 307 -5.99 -11.89 -30.45
C LEU A 307 -6.98 -13.02 -30.70
N GLU A 308 -7.88 -12.88 -31.68
CA GLU A 308 -8.79 -13.95 -32.11
C GLU A 308 -8.01 -15.12 -32.70
N LEU A 309 -7.05 -14.83 -33.58
CA LEU A 309 -6.21 -15.84 -34.22
C LEU A 309 -5.40 -16.67 -33.21
N VAL A 310 -4.86 -16.02 -32.16
CA VAL A 310 -4.05 -16.71 -31.17
C VAL A 310 -4.84 -17.28 -29.98
N ASN A 311 -6.17 -17.14 -29.95
CA ASN A 311 -7.03 -17.60 -28.86
C ASN A 311 -7.62 -19.00 -29.12
N THR A 312 -7.46 -19.90 -28.16
CA THR A 312 -7.99 -21.28 -28.22
C THR A 312 -9.18 -21.54 -27.31
N ASP A 313 -9.50 -20.64 -26.38
CA ASP A 313 -10.41 -20.94 -25.27
C ASP A 313 -11.86 -21.14 -25.70
N PHE A 314 -12.25 -20.51 -26.81
CA PHE A 314 -13.60 -20.59 -27.38
C PHE A 314 -13.66 -21.46 -28.65
N ALA A 315 -12.59 -22.19 -28.98
CA ALA A 315 -12.56 -23.05 -30.15
C ALA A 315 -13.46 -24.28 -29.93
N VAL A 316 -14.38 -24.54 -30.88
CA VAL A 316 -15.29 -25.70 -30.87
C VAL A 316 -14.51 -27.03 -30.80
N ARG A 317 -13.31 -27.07 -31.41
CA ARG A 317 -12.36 -28.19 -31.31
C ARG A 317 -11.02 -27.67 -30.79
N ARG A 318 -10.78 -27.87 -29.49
CA ARG A 318 -9.57 -27.38 -28.79
C ARG A 318 -8.28 -27.98 -29.37
N GLU A 319 -8.27 -29.27 -29.71
CA GLU A 319 -7.08 -29.95 -30.25
C GLU A 319 -6.60 -29.35 -31.58
N SER A 320 -7.52 -29.11 -32.52
CA SER A 320 -7.16 -28.49 -33.80
C SER A 320 -6.68 -27.05 -33.65
N ALA A 321 -7.25 -26.31 -32.69
CA ALA A 321 -6.83 -24.93 -32.43
C ALA A 321 -5.42 -24.88 -31.81
N VAL A 322 -5.09 -25.83 -30.92
CA VAL A 322 -3.73 -25.96 -30.36
C VAL A 322 -2.72 -26.36 -31.44
N GLN A 323 -3.07 -27.32 -32.31
CA GLN A 323 -2.21 -27.69 -33.44
C GLN A 323 -1.92 -26.48 -34.35
N HIS A 324 -2.96 -25.70 -34.67
CA HIS A 324 -2.80 -24.49 -35.48
C HIS A 324 -1.87 -23.46 -34.81
N LEU A 325 -1.98 -23.28 -33.49
CA LEU A 325 -1.05 -22.42 -32.75
C LEU A 325 0.38 -22.92 -32.80
N ASP A 326 0.61 -24.23 -32.63
CA ASP A 326 1.95 -24.80 -32.69
C ASP A 326 2.56 -24.66 -34.09
N GLU A 327 1.75 -24.83 -35.16
CA GLU A 327 2.16 -24.54 -36.54
C GLU A 327 2.58 -23.07 -36.73
N MET A 328 1.77 -22.13 -36.23
CA MET A 328 2.10 -20.70 -36.28
C MET A 328 3.36 -20.37 -35.48
N GLN A 329 3.55 -21.01 -34.33
CA GLN A 329 4.73 -20.83 -33.51
C GLN A 329 5.99 -21.36 -34.21
N LEU A 330 5.91 -22.52 -34.85
CA LEU A 330 6.99 -23.08 -35.66
C LEU A 330 7.32 -22.14 -36.83
N ALA A 331 6.30 -21.60 -37.50
CA ALA A 331 6.48 -20.64 -38.58
C ALA A 331 7.16 -19.35 -38.10
N TRP A 332 6.83 -18.86 -36.91
CA TRP A 332 7.56 -17.76 -36.27
C TRP A 332 9.03 -18.11 -36.05
N THR A 333 9.34 -19.27 -35.44
CA THR A 333 10.75 -19.66 -35.17
C THR A 333 11.60 -19.82 -36.42
N GLY A 334 11.00 -20.21 -37.55
CA GLY A 334 11.66 -20.31 -38.86
C GLY A 334 11.68 -19.01 -39.66
N SER A 335 11.03 -17.94 -39.19
CA SER A 335 10.90 -16.68 -39.93
C SER A 335 12.21 -15.89 -39.97
N SER A 336 12.40 -15.08 -41.03
CA SER A 336 13.54 -14.15 -41.13
C SER A 336 13.57 -13.18 -39.95
N THR A 337 12.42 -12.70 -39.48
CA THR A 337 12.28 -11.81 -38.33
C THR A 337 12.79 -12.42 -37.02
N ALA A 338 12.59 -13.73 -36.82
CA ALA A 338 13.14 -14.42 -35.64
C ALA A 338 14.66 -14.60 -35.72
N MET A 339 15.19 -14.83 -36.94
CA MET A 339 16.64 -14.86 -37.18
C MET A 339 17.29 -13.49 -37.02
N GLU A 340 16.64 -12.42 -37.46
CA GLU A 340 17.07 -11.04 -37.25
C GLU A 340 17.10 -10.69 -35.76
N LEU A 341 16.11 -11.14 -34.99
CA LEU A 341 16.09 -10.95 -33.53
C LEU A 341 17.27 -11.66 -32.86
N THR A 342 17.54 -12.92 -33.20
CA THR A 342 18.68 -13.66 -32.60
C THR A 342 20.02 -13.03 -32.99
N ALA A 343 20.17 -12.56 -34.24
CA ALA A 343 21.34 -11.79 -34.65
C ALA A 343 21.48 -10.46 -33.89
N ALA A 344 20.38 -9.73 -33.69
CA ALA A 344 20.38 -8.47 -32.95
C ALA A 344 20.71 -8.66 -31.46
N LEU A 345 20.25 -9.76 -30.86
CA LEU A 345 20.59 -10.14 -29.48
C LEU A 345 22.08 -10.45 -29.35
N ALA A 346 22.64 -11.24 -30.27
CA ALA A 346 24.08 -11.55 -30.29
C ALA A 346 24.93 -10.29 -30.48
N ALA A 347 24.49 -9.35 -31.34
CA ALA A 347 25.16 -8.07 -31.53
C ALA A 347 25.09 -7.16 -30.29
N ALA A 348 23.95 -7.16 -29.59
CA ALA A 348 23.77 -6.37 -28.37
C ALA A 348 24.66 -6.89 -27.22
N ASP A 349 24.78 -8.21 -27.06
CA ASP A 349 25.67 -8.82 -26.06
C ASP A 349 27.16 -8.62 -26.40
N GLY A 350 27.51 -8.65 -27.70
CA GLY A 350 28.88 -8.41 -28.16
C GLY A 350 29.36 -6.96 -27.96
N ASN A 351 28.46 -5.99 -28.06
CA ASN A 351 28.73 -4.56 -27.88
C ASN A 351 28.66 -4.10 -26.42
N SER A 352 29.10 -4.93 -25.46
CA SER A 352 29.12 -4.60 -24.03
C SER A 352 29.98 -3.35 -23.76
N SER A 353 29.37 -2.17 -23.88
CA SER A 353 29.98 -0.89 -23.58
C SER A 353 30.04 -0.78 -22.07
N GLY A 354 31.15 -1.22 -21.47
CA GLY A 354 31.53 -1.05 -20.06
C GLY A 354 30.35 -1.07 -19.08
N GLY A 355 30.09 -2.23 -18.47
CA GLY A 355 28.91 -2.49 -17.63
C GLY A 355 28.45 -1.32 -16.76
N ILE A 356 27.13 -1.13 -16.70
CA ILE A 356 26.46 0.00 -16.02
C ILE A 356 27.13 0.31 -14.69
N GLU A 357 27.77 1.48 -14.59
CA GLU A 357 28.39 1.91 -13.35
C GLU A 357 27.34 1.97 -12.24
N PRO A 358 27.63 1.45 -11.04
CA PRO A 358 26.67 1.40 -9.94
C PRO A 358 26.18 2.79 -9.49
N ASP A 359 26.92 3.86 -9.83
CA ASP A 359 26.54 5.25 -9.54
C ASP A 359 25.50 5.84 -10.50
N ALA A 360 25.18 5.17 -11.62
CA ALA A 360 24.13 5.60 -12.55
C ALA A 360 22.71 5.56 -11.92
N ALA A 361 22.54 4.81 -10.82
CA ALA A 361 21.30 4.67 -10.09
C ALA A 361 20.96 5.86 -9.16
N GLY A 362 21.87 6.82 -8.99
CA GLY A 362 21.72 7.93 -8.04
C GLY A 362 21.81 7.48 -6.57
N LYS A 363 22.32 8.35 -5.68
CA LYS A 363 22.39 8.05 -4.24
C LYS A 363 20.99 7.89 -3.66
N LYS A 364 20.71 6.93 -2.79
CA LYS A 364 19.38 6.87 -2.14
C LYS A 364 19.24 7.98 -1.07
N PRO A 365 18.01 8.48 -0.81
CA PRO A 365 17.78 9.41 0.29
C PRO A 365 18.20 8.80 1.64
N SER A 366 18.63 9.66 2.57
CA SER A 366 19.01 9.22 3.91
C SER A 366 17.81 8.64 4.66
N PHE A 367 18.07 7.67 5.55
CA PHE A 367 17.03 7.02 6.35
C PHE A 367 16.17 8.04 7.12
N LEU A 368 16.78 9.05 7.74
CA LEU A 368 16.05 10.09 8.48
C LEU A 368 15.13 10.92 7.55
N SER A 369 15.61 11.27 6.35
CA SER A 369 14.79 12.00 5.36
C SER A 369 13.60 11.17 4.89
N LEU A 370 13.78 9.86 4.71
CA LEU A 370 12.71 8.93 4.39
C LEU A 370 11.67 8.89 5.52
N VAL A 371 12.09 8.68 6.76
CA VAL A 371 11.19 8.63 7.93
C VAL A 371 10.43 9.94 8.09
N LEU A 372 11.09 11.10 8.00
CA LEU A 372 10.43 12.40 8.09
C LEU A 372 9.43 12.65 6.95
N THR A 373 9.74 12.16 5.74
CA THR A 373 8.84 12.28 4.59
C THR A 373 7.60 11.40 4.75
N LEU A 374 7.78 10.16 5.18
CA LEU A 374 6.67 9.25 5.46
C LEU A 374 5.84 9.76 6.63
N LEU A 375 6.47 10.26 7.69
CA LEU A 375 5.79 10.83 8.84
C LEU A 375 4.95 12.05 8.44
N HIS A 376 5.50 12.97 7.65
CA HIS A 376 4.76 14.10 7.11
C HIS A 376 3.56 13.65 6.27
N ARG A 377 3.75 12.66 5.38
CA ARG A 377 2.67 12.07 4.58
C ARG A 377 1.58 11.47 5.46
N SER A 378 1.96 10.69 6.46
CA SER A 378 1.03 10.04 7.38
C SER A 378 0.27 11.05 8.23
N PHE A 379 0.88 12.17 8.64
CA PHE A 379 0.17 13.25 9.32
C PHE A 379 -0.84 13.95 8.41
N VAL A 380 -0.47 14.27 7.17
CA VAL A 380 -1.41 14.86 6.19
C VAL A 380 -2.57 13.90 5.93
N LYS A 381 -2.29 12.60 5.76
CA LYS A 381 -3.30 11.55 5.62
C LYS A 381 -4.23 11.53 6.85
N SER A 382 -3.66 11.40 8.05
CA SER A 382 -4.41 11.29 9.30
C SER A 382 -5.30 12.51 9.58
N TYR A 383 -4.79 13.72 9.29
CA TYR A 383 -5.54 14.95 9.44
C TYR A 383 -6.73 15.07 8.47
N ARG A 384 -6.59 14.60 7.22
CA ARG A 384 -7.64 14.74 6.19
C ARG A 384 -8.59 13.56 6.09
N ASP A 385 -8.15 12.38 6.53
CA ASP A 385 -9.01 11.22 6.73
C ASP A 385 -9.72 11.33 8.08
N VAL A 386 -10.46 12.43 8.22
CA VAL A 386 -11.24 12.76 9.43
C VAL A 386 -12.21 11.64 9.74
N VAL A 387 -12.71 10.92 8.73
CA VAL A 387 -13.69 9.86 8.94
C VAL A 387 -13.11 8.76 9.83
N VAL A 388 -11.91 8.26 9.56
CA VAL A 388 -11.32 7.16 10.36
C VAL A 388 -11.00 7.62 11.78
N TYR A 389 -10.30 8.74 11.95
CA TYR A 389 -9.86 9.19 13.29
C TYR A 389 -10.97 9.85 14.10
N ALA A 390 -11.91 10.57 13.48
CA ALA A 390 -13.05 11.14 14.17
C ALA A 390 -14.08 10.08 14.56
N ILE A 391 -14.28 9.03 13.74
CA ILE A 391 -15.11 7.88 14.16
C ILE A 391 -14.48 7.20 15.38
N ARG A 392 -13.16 6.97 15.38
CA ARG A 392 -12.46 6.43 16.57
C ARG A 392 -12.64 7.34 17.78
N LEU A 393 -12.43 8.65 17.63
CA LEU A 393 -12.63 9.61 18.71
C LEU A 393 -14.07 9.57 19.26
N ALA A 394 -15.07 9.52 18.38
CA ALA A 394 -16.47 9.43 18.77
C ALA A 394 -16.79 8.11 19.47
N MET A 395 -16.23 6.99 18.99
CA MET A 395 -16.36 5.67 19.63
C MET A 395 -15.76 5.67 21.03
N TYR A 396 -14.54 6.19 21.21
CA TYR A 396 -13.89 6.27 22.53
C TYR A 396 -14.60 7.24 23.47
N THR A 397 -15.11 8.37 22.95
CA THR A 397 -15.92 9.31 23.73
C THR A 397 -17.23 8.66 24.18
N GLY A 398 -17.90 7.93 23.28
CA GLY A 398 -19.12 7.17 23.60
C GLY A 398 -18.86 6.09 24.65
N LEU A 399 -17.74 5.36 24.53
CA LEU A 399 -17.30 4.39 25.54
C LEU A 399 -17.02 5.07 26.90
N ALA A 400 -16.43 6.27 26.91
CA ALA A 400 -16.15 7.04 28.12
C ALA A 400 -17.43 7.47 28.83
N ILE A 401 -18.42 7.98 28.09
CA ILE A 401 -19.73 8.37 28.62
C ILE A 401 -20.46 7.14 29.16
N MET A 402 -20.46 6.04 28.41
CA MET A 402 -21.11 4.80 28.84
C MET A 402 -20.46 4.25 30.12
N ALA A 403 -19.13 4.13 30.16
CA ALA A 403 -18.42 3.69 31.35
C ALA A 403 -18.67 4.62 32.56
N GLY A 404 -18.56 5.94 32.37
CA GLY A 404 -18.78 6.90 33.44
C GLY A 404 -20.21 6.96 33.97
N THR A 405 -21.22 6.68 33.13
CA THR A 405 -22.64 6.73 33.54
C THR A 405 -23.15 5.40 34.11
N VAL A 406 -22.61 4.26 33.67
CA VAL A 406 -22.95 2.94 34.26
C VAL A 406 -22.44 2.84 35.70
N TRP A 407 -21.23 3.34 35.98
CA TRP A 407 -20.62 3.37 37.30
C TRP A 407 -20.62 4.78 37.91
N LEU A 408 -21.77 5.46 37.84
CA LEU A 408 -21.85 6.88 38.20
C LEU A 408 -21.64 7.12 39.70
N ARG A 409 -20.64 7.97 40.02
CA ARG A 409 -20.36 8.53 41.34
C ARG A 409 -20.32 7.49 42.46
N LEU A 410 -19.41 6.54 42.35
CA LEU A 410 -19.22 5.52 43.37
C LEU A 410 -18.69 6.13 44.68
N SER A 411 -19.29 5.75 45.81
CA SER A 411 -18.88 6.18 47.15
C SER A 411 -17.76 5.31 47.71
N ALA A 412 -17.01 5.80 48.70
CA ALA A 412 -16.00 5.01 49.41
C ALA A 412 -16.63 4.05 50.44
N THR A 413 -17.53 3.19 49.99
CA THR A 413 -18.29 2.23 50.79
C THR A 413 -18.01 0.81 50.31
N GLN A 414 -18.13 -0.18 51.21
CA GLN A 414 -17.91 -1.59 50.91
C GLN A 414 -18.68 -2.11 49.67
N SER A 415 -19.92 -1.66 49.48
CA SER A 415 -20.77 -2.05 48.33
C SER A 415 -20.25 -1.53 46.98
N SER A 416 -19.41 -0.50 46.99
CA SER A 416 -18.87 0.15 45.79
C SER A 416 -17.54 -0.43 45.33
N ILE A 417 -16.89 -1.27 46.14
CA ILE A 417 -15.60 -1.90 45.81
C ILE A 417 -15.71 -2.72 44.52
N GLN A 418 -16.64 -3.68 44.46
CA GLN A 418 -16.82 -4.50 43.24
C GLN A 418 -17.21 -3.65 42.00
N PRO A 419 -18.12 -2.66 42.10
CA PRO A 419 -18.35 -1.68 41.04
C PRO A 419 -17.08 -0.96 40.55
N PHE A 420 -16.17 -0.54 41.44
CA PHE A 420 -14.90 0.08 41.03
C PHE A 420 -14.04 -0.90 40.22
N ILE A 421 -13.89 -2.14 40.70
CA ILE A 421 -13.13 -3.20 40.01
C ILE A 421 -13.72 -3.46 38.61
N ASN A 422 -15.05 -3.58 38.53
CA ASN A 422 -15.75 -3.78 37.25
C ASN A 422 -15.53 -2.61 36.29
N SER A 423 -15.54 -1.37 36.80
CA SER A 423 -15.29 -0.16 36.00
C SER A 423 -13.85 -0.12 35.46
N ILE A 424 -12.86 -0.50 36.29
CA ILE A 424 -11.45 -0.59 35.89
C ILE A 424 -11.27 -1.63 34.77
N PHE A 425 -11.77 -2.85 34.97
CA PHE A 425 -11.71 -3.91 33.95
C PHE A 425 -12.41 -3.48 32.65
N TYR A 426 -13.61 -2.92 32.76
CA TYR A 426 -14.36 -2.47 31.59
C TYR A 426 -13.59 -1.39 30.82
N GLY A 427 -13.04 -0.40 31.55
CA GLY A 427 -12.30 0.70 30.98
C GLY A 427 -11.04 0.27 30.24
N SER A 428 -10.23 -0.64 30.80
CA SER A 428 -9.03 -1.15 30.13
C SER A 428 -9.39 -2.09 28.97
N ALA A 429 -10.19 -3.13 29.22
CA ALA A 429 -10.46 -4.16 28.24
C ALA A 429 -11.15 -3.64 26.96
N PHE A 430 -12.17 -2.78 27.11
CA PHE A 430 -12.90 -2.27 25.94
C PHE A 430 -12.13 -1.19 25.20
N MET A 431 -11.28 -0.39 25.86
CA MET A 431 -10.41 0.57 25.16
C MET A 431 -9.48 -0.17 24.18
N SER A 432 -8.89 -1.27 24.65
CA SER A 432 -8.05 -2.15 23.84
C SER A 432 -8.79 -2.91 22.76
N PHE A 433 -9.98 -3.44 23.07
CA PHE A 433 -10.82 -4.13 22.09
C PHE A 433 -11.15 -3.23 20.89
N MET A 434 -11.47 -1.95 21.15
CA MET A 434 -11.84 -0.97 20.12
C MET A 434 -10.67 -0.54 19.23
N ALA A 435 -9.42 -0.86 19.59
CA ALA A 435 -8.26 -0.64 18.71
C ALA A 435 -8.39 -1.36 17.36
N VAL A 436 -9.21 -2.42 17.27
CA VAL A 436 -9.47 -3.16 16.03
C VAL A 436 -10.00 -2.29 14.89
N ALA A 437 -10.63 -1.15 15.21
CA ALA A 437 -11.10 -0.16 14.23
C ALA A 437 -9.97 0.45 13.39
N TYR A 438 -8.71 0.32 13.83
CA TYR A 438 -7.54 0.78 13.07
C TYR A 438 -7.17 -0.12 11.87
N THR A 439 -7.64 -1.37 11.85
CA THR A 439 -7.29 -2.40 10.85
C THR A 439 -7.41 -1.92 9.39
N PRO A 440 -8.53 -1.29 8.95
CA PRO A 440 -8.66 -0.85 7.56
C PRO A 440 -7.61 0.17 7.15
N ALA A 441 -7.33 1.13 8.04
CA ALA A 441 -6.37 2.21 7.78
C ALA A 441 -4.94 1.68 7.64
N TYR A 442 -4.58 0.69 8.46
CA TYR A 442 -3.28 0.01 8.35
C TYR A 442 -3.17 -0.83 7.07
N ILE A 443 -4.23 -1.53 6.66
CA ILE A 443 -4.22 -2.33 5.42
C ILE A 443 -4.01 -1.44 4.19
N GLU A 444 -4.65 -0.27 4.14
CA GLU A 444 -4.43 0.71 3.05
C GLU A 444 -2.95 1.16 3.00
N ASP A 445 -2.38 1.50 4.17
CA ASP A 445 -0.97 1.88 4.29
C ASP A 445 -0.03 0.73 3.88
N TYR A 446 -0.37 -0.51 4.22
CA TYR A 446 0.38 -1.71 3.85
C TYR A 446 0.37 -1.94 2.32
N MET A 447 -0.77 -1.78 1.65
CA MET A 447 -0.85 -1.93 0.19
C MET A 447 -0.01 -0.88 -0.53
N GLN A 448 -0.06 0.38 -0.08
CA GLN A 448 0.82 1.43 -0.60
C GLN A 448 2.30 1.10 -0.39
N TYR A 449 2.66 0.62 0.81
CA TYR A 449 4.02 0.23 1.14
C TYR A 449 4.56 -0.90 0.24
N ILE A 450 3.77 -1.93 -0.05
CA ILE A 450 4.19 -3.01 -0.96
C ILE A 450 4.59 -2.45 -2.32
N LYS A 451 3.76 -1.59 -2.89
CA LYS A 451 4.00 -0.96 -4.20
C LYS A 451 5.30 -0.15 -4.18
N GLU A 452 5.46 0.73 -3.19
CA GLU A 452 6.62 1.62 -3.07
C GLU A 452 7.92 0.85 -2.80
N LYS A 453 7.85 -0.22 -2.00
CA LYS A 453 8.98 -1.13 -1.73
C LYS A 453 9.39 -1.90 -2.98
N ARG A 454 8.44 -2.43 -3.76
CA ARG A 454 8.73 -3.17 -5.00
C ARG A 454 9.43 -2.29 -6.03
N ASN A 455 9.13 -0.99 -6.05
CA ASN A 455 9.81 0.02 -6.87
C ASN A 455 11.06 0.61 -6.20
N GLY A 456 11.51 0.04 -5.08
CA GLY A 456 12.83 0.33 -4.48
C GLY A 456 12.93 1.64 -3.71
N LEU A 457 11.80 2.30 -3.38
CA LEU A 457 11.77 3.62 -2.73
C LEU A 457 12.20 3.58 -1.25
N TYR A 458 11.57 2.73 -0.42
CA TYR A 458 11.94 2.55 0.99
C TYR A 458 11.62 1.15 1.51
N GLY A 459 12.17 0.82 2.69
CA GLY A 459 12.06 -0.50 3.31
C GLY A 459 11.14 -0.56 4.54
N ALA A 460 11.02 -1.76 5.10
CA ALA A 460 10.13 -2.06 6.25
C ALA A 460 10.43 -1.22 7.49
N THR A 461 11.71 -0.88 7.72
CA THR A 461 12.14 -0.09 8.89
C THR A 461 11.54 1.32 8.86
N ALA A 462 11.66 2.01 7.73
CA ALA A 462 11.15 3.37 7.58
C ALA A 462 9.63 3.40 7.74
N MET A 463 8.94 2.41 7.15
CA MET A 463 7.49 2.23 7.28
C MET A 463 7.04 2.03 8.73
N MET A 464 7.67 1.09 9.44
CA MET A 464 7.28 0.73 10.81
C MET A 464 7.49 1.89 11.78
N VAL A 465 8.62 2.60 11.65
CA VAL A 465 8.93 3.75 12.50
C VAL A 465 7.97 4.90 12.23
N SER A 466 7.72 5.27 10.96
CA SER A 466 6.77 6.35 10.65
C SER A 466 5.35 6.03 11.09
N ASN A 467 4.92 4.77 10.92
CA ASN A 467 3.60 4.31 11.34
C ASN A 467 3.42 4.33 12.88
N PHE A 468 4.45 3.94 13.64
CA PHE A 468 4.41 4.02 15.09
C PHE A 468 4.34 5.47 15.58
N LEU A 469 5.19 6.35 15.02
CA LEU A 469 5.29 7.74 15.46
C LEU A 469 4.02 8.56 15.16
N VAL A 470 3.35 8.32 14.03
CA VAL A 470 2.11 9.05 13.70
C VAL A 470 0.96 8.70 14.65
N GLY A 471 0.92 7.49 15.19
CA GLY A 471 -0.15 7.05 16.10
C GLY A 471 -0.10 7.72 17.48
N ILE A 472 1.10 8.00 18.01
CA ILE A 472 1.31 8.46 19.39
C ILE A 472 0.44 9.66 19.78
N PRO A 473 0.40 10.78 19.02
CA PRO A 473 -0.40 11.94 19.42
C PRO A 473 -1.91 11.65 19.46
N TYR A 474 -2.42 10.84 18.53
CA TYR A 474 -3.85 10.51 18.48
C TYR A 474 -4.23 9.54 19.60
N LEU A 475 -3.42 8.54 19.88
CA LEU A 475 -3.65 7.61 21.00
C LEU A 475 -3.62 8.35 22.34
N PHE A 476 -2.72 9.32 22.50
CA PHE A 476 -2.69 10.17 23.69
C PHE A 476 -3.96 11.01 23.84
N ILE A 477 -4.46 11.61 22.75
CA ILE A 477 -5.74 12.34 22.75
C ILE A 477 -6.90 11.40 23.13
N PHE A 478 -6.95 10.19 22.57
CA PHE A 478 -7.99 9.21 22.91
C PHE A 478 -7.95 8.82 24.39
N ALA A 479 -6.76 8.53 24.93
CA ALA A 479 -6.57 8.22 26.34
C ALA A 479 -7.00 9.39 27.23
N LEU A 480 -6.62 10.62 26.87
CA LEU A 480 -6.94 11.82 27.64
C LEU A 480 -8.44 12.11 27.63
N VAL A 481 -9.11 12.06 26.48
CA VAL A 481 -10.55 12.30 26.35
C VAL A 481 -11.35 11.26 27.11
N PHE A 482 -11.00 9.97 26.95
CA PHE A 482 -11.64 8.90 27.70
C PHE A 482 -11.51 9.10 29.20
N SER A 483 -10.27 9.32 29.67
CA SER A 483 -9.97 9.51 31.08
C SER A 483 -10.64 10.75 31.66
N SER A 484 -10.67 11.87 30.94
CA SER A 484 -11.27 13.11 31.42
C SER A 484 -12.79 13.01 31.63
N ILE A 485 -13.46 12.05 31.00
CA ILE A 485 -14.89 11.82 31.16
C ILE A 485 -15.14 10.70 32.17
N SER A 486 -14.60 9.50 31.92
CA SER A 486 -14.89 8.33 32.74
C SER A 486 -14.34 8.46 34.15
N TYR A 487 -13.15 9.04 34.32
CA TYR A 487 -12.49 9.08 35.63
C TYR A 487 -13.29 9.87 36.68
N TRP A 488 -13.71 11.07 36.27
CA TRP A 488 -14.43 12.00 37.14
C TRP A 488 -15.90 11.61 37.33
N LEU A 489 -16.53 11.00 36.31
CA LEU A 489 -17.90 10.50 36.46
C LEU A 489 -17.97 9.31 37.43
N THR A 490 -16.99 8.40 37.40
CA THR A 490 -16.94 7.24 38.31
C THR A 490 -16.58 7.61 39.75
N ASN A 491 -15.96 8.78 39.98
CA ASN A 491 -15.46 9.22 41.29
C ASN A 491 -14.31 8.34 41.84
N PHE A 492 -13.33 8.07 40.97
CA PHE A 492 -12.01 7.55 41.38
C PHE A 492 -11.26 8.57 42.24
N GLN A 493 -10.11 8.18 42.79
CA GLN A 493 -9.32 9.04 43.68
C GLN A 493 -9.06 10.45 43.10
N PRO A 494 -9.45 11.54 43.79
CA PRO A 494 -9.39 12.90 43.22
C PRO A 494 -7.99 13.55 43.26
N THR A 495 -6.91 12.77 43.23
CA THR A 495 -5.53 13.29 43.26
C THR A 495 -4.96 13.44 41.85
N ALA A 496 -4.15 14.49 41.64
CA ALA A 496 -3.52 14.71 40.33
C ALA A 496 -2.61 13.53 39.91
N GLN A 497 -1.88 12.94 40.87
CA GLN A 497 -1.03 11.78 40.63
C GLN A 497 -1.84 10.56 40.20
N ALA A 498 -2.98 10.28 40.83
CA ALA A 498 -3.81 9.14 40.46
C ALA A 498 -4.45 9.32 39.08
N PHE A 499 -4.86 10.55 38.73
CA PHE A 499 -5.39 10.86 37.41
C PHE A 499 -4.34 10.67 36.30
N PHE A 500 -3.13 11.22 36.45
CA PHE A 500 -2.11 11.07 35.41
C PHE A 500 -1.55 9.64 35.32
N THR A 501 -1.54 8.90 36.43
CA THR A 501 -1.23 7.46 36.43
C THR A 501 -2.28 6.67 35.65
N TRP A 502 -3.56 6.98 35.83
CA TRP A 502 -4.65 6.41 35.03
C TRP A 502 -4.49 6.72 33.53
N VAL A 503 -4.24 7.99 33.18
CA VAL A 503 -4.01 8.40 31.77
C VAL A 503 -2.83 7.65 31.16
N LEU A 504 -1.72 7.49 31.89
CA LEU A 504 -0.56 6.72 31.44
C LEU A 504 -0.93 5.28 31.13
N TRP A 505 -1.65 4.59 32.03
CA TRP A 505 -2.03 3.20 31.82
C TRP A 505 -3.00 3.01 30.66
N VAL A 506 -4.01 3.89 30.51
CA VAL A 506 -4.90 3.89 29.34
C VAL A 506 -4.10 4.14 28.05
N PHE A 507 -3.11 5.03 28.07
CA PHE A 507 -2.26 5.31 26.91
C PHE A 507 -1.37 4.11 26.53
N LEU A 508 -0.72 3.47 27.51
CA LEU A 508 0.10 2.28 27.27
C LEU A 508 -0.73 1.09 26.77
N ASP A 509 -1.95 0.93 27.31
CA ASP A 509 -2.92 -0.05 26.86
C ASP A 509 -3.25 0.12 25.38
N LEU A 510 -3.64 1.33 24.97
CA LEU A 510 -3.91 1.65 23.55
C LEU A 510 -2.68 1.44 22.65
N LEU A 511 -1.48 1.77 23.14
CA LEU A 511 -0.23 1.60 22.38
C LEU A 511 0.09 0.12 22.12
N ALA A 512 -0.14 -0.73 23.12
CA ALA A 512 0.01 -2.18 23.01
C ALA A 512 -1.06 -2.79 22.10
N ALA A 513 -2.32 -2.41 22.29
CA ALA A 513 -3.43 -2.87 21.47
C ALA A 513 -3.26 -2.50 19.98
N GLU A 514 -2.86 -1.27 19.66
CA GLU A 514 -2.62 -0.86 18.27
C GLU A 514 -1.41 -1.60 17.67
N SER A 515 -0.39 -1.90 18.48
CA SER A 515 0.76 -2.71 18.03
C SER A 515 0.38 -4.15 17.73
N LEU A 516 -0.56 -4.74 18.48
CA LEU A 516 -1.15 -6.05 18.18
C LEU A 516 -1.94 -6.03 16.87
N VAL A 517 -2.73 -4.97 16.63
CA VAL A 517 -3.45 -4.77 15.35
C VAL A 517 -2.49 -4.76 14.18
N VAL A 518 -1.38 -4.01 14.29
CA VAL A 518 -0.34 -3.92 13.26
C VAL A 518 0.32 -5.28 13.01
N LEU A 519 0.62 -6.05 14.06
CA LEU A 519 1.18 -7.40 13.95
C LEU A 519 0.24 -8.34 13.17
N LEU A 520 -1.01 -8.47 13.62
CA LEU A 520 -1.97 -9.40 13.03
C LEU A 520 -2.34 -9.01 11.60
N SER A 521 -2.49 -7.71 11.32
CA SER A 521 -2.77 -7.20 9.97
C SER A 521 -1.58 -7.36 9.03
N SER A 522 -0.34 -7.32 9.53
CA SER A 522 0.86 -7.61 8.73
C SER A 522 1.01 -9.09 8.39
N LEU A 523 0.63 -9.96 9.33
CA LEU A 523 0.60 -11.41 9.11
C LEU A 523 -0.49 -11.80 8.11
N PHE A 524 -1.69 -11.26 8.28
CA PHE A 524 -2.87 -11.57 7.47
C PHE A 524 -3.44 -10.27 6.88
N PRO A 525 -2.96 -9.82 5.70
CA PRO A 525 -3.41 -8.57 5.07
C PRO A 525 -4.79 -8.74 4.40
N SER A 526 -5.76 -9.22 5.18
CA SER A 526 -7.16 -9.37 4.83
C SER A 526 -7.98 -8.79 5.97
N PHE A 527 -8.85 -7.83 5.65
CA PHE A 527 -9.64 -7.11 6.64
C PHE A 527 -10.43 -8.07 7.54
N VAL A 528 -11.10 -9.07 6.95
CA VAL A 528 -11.96 -10.01 7.67
C VAL A 528 -11.13 -10.93 8.58
N ILE A 529 -10.01 -11.47 8.07
CA ILE A 529 -9.16 -12.39 8.84
C ILE A 529 -8.47 -11.64 9.99
N ALA A 530 -7.91 -10.46 9.72
CA ALA A 530 -7.26 -9.64 10.74
C ALA A 530 -8.25 -9.24 11.85
N LEU A 531 -9.45 -8.76 11.48
CA LEU A 531 -10.52 -8.40 12.42
C LEU A 531 -10.87 -9.56 13.36
N ALA A 532 -11.10 -10.75 12.82
CA ALA A 532 -11.44 -11.94 13.60
C ALA A 532 -10.33 -12.36 14.57
N LEU A 533 -9.07 -12.36 14.12
CA LEU A 533 -7.91 -12.73 14.94
C LEU A 533 -7.62 -11.70 16.04
N ILE A 534 -7.76 -10.41 15.75
CA ILE A 534 -7.58 -9.35 16.75
C ILE A 534 -8.66 -9.45 17.82
N ALA A 535 -9.92 -9.64 17.43
CA ALA A 535 -11.03 -9.82 18.36
C ALA A 535 -10.84 -11.06 19.24
N PHE A 536 -10.41 -12.18 18.65
CA PHE A 536 -10.08 -13.40 19.39
C PHE A 536 -8.94 -13.18 20.39
N ALA A 537 -7.83 -12.54 19.97
CA ALA A 537 -6.70 -12.26 20.83
C ALA A 537 -7.09 -11.35 22.02
N ASN A 538 -7.84 -10.28 21.75
CA ASN A 538 -8.35 -9.41 22.83
C ASN A 538 -9.33 -10.14 23.75
N GLY A 539 -10.22 -10.98 23.22
CA GLY A 539 -11.11 -11.81 24.04
C GLY A 539 -10.34 -12.79 24.93
N LEU A 540 -9.24 -13.37 24.42
CA LEU A 540 -8.35 -14.22 25.21
C LEU A 540 -7.68 -13.44 26.35
N TRP A 541 -7.16 -12.24 26.07
CA TRP A 541 -6.59 -11.33 27.08
C TRP A 541 -7.59 -10.97 28.17
N MET A 542 -8.83 -10.65 27.81
CA MET A 542 -9.89 -10.39 28.80
C MET A 542 -10.14 -11.55 29.77
N CYS A 543 -9.90 -12.80 29.34
CA CYS A 543 -10.05 -13.98 30.20
C CYS A 543 -8.86 -14.21 31.14
N VAL A 544 -7.65 -13.79 30.76
CA VAL A 544 -6.41 -14.09 31.51
C VAL A 544 -5.79 -12.88 32.20
N ASN A 545 -6.36 -11.68 32.07
CA ASN A 545 -5.79 -10.45 32.65
C ASN A 545 -5.80 -10.39 34.19
N GLY A 546 -6.48 -11.32 34.87
CA GLY A 546 -6.57 -11.40 36.34
C GLY A 546 -7.89 -10.92 36.94
N PHE A 547 -8.81 -10.37 36.14
CA PHE A 547 -10.16 -10.00 36.61
C PHE A 547 -11.11 -11.21 36.69
N MET A 548 -11.24 -11.98 35.61
CA MET A 548 -12.20 -13.10 35.52
C MET A 548 -11.76 -14.30 36.37
N VAL A 549 -10.46 -14.59 36.35
CA VAL A 549 -9.85 -15.68 37.12
C VAL A 549 -8.58 -15.10 37.76
N PRO A 550 -8.47 -15.14 39.10
CA PRO A 550 -7.27 -14.69 39.79
C PRO A 550 -6.01 -15.44 39.34
N PRO A 551 -4.82 -14.81 39.36
CA PRO A 551 -3.58 -15.43 38.89
C PRO A 551 -3.18 -16.72 39.62
N ASP A 552 -3.62 -16.90 40.87
CA ASP A 552 -3.27 -18.06 41.70
C ASP A 552 -4.14 -19.30 41.43
N GLU A 553 -5.36 -19.09 40.96
CA GLU A 553 -6.26 -20.17 40.53
C GLU A 553 -6.09 -20.53 39.05
N LEU A 554 -5.46 -19.64 38.27
CA LEU A 554 -5.30 -19.83 36.83
C LEU A 554 -4.41 -21.04 36.53
N ASN A 555 -4.90 -21.91 35.64
CA ASN A 555 -4.15 -23.07 35.17
C ASN A 555 -2.75 -22.66 34.67
N VAL A 556 -1.73 -23.43 35.07
CA VAL A 556 -0.31 -23.29 34.73
C VAL A 556 -0.08 -22.94 33.25
N PHE A 557 -0.78 -23.60 32.32
CA PHE A 557 -0.68 -23.32 30.89
C PHE A 557 -1.08 -21.87 30.57
N TYR A 558 -2.27 -21.44 31.00
CA TYR A 558 -2.75 -20.08 30.75
C TYR A 558 -1.93 -19.03 31.49
N LYS A 559 -1.42 -19.36 32.69
CA LYS A 559 -0.56 -18.48 33.48
C LYS A 559 0.76 -18.16 32.77
N TYR A 560 1.48 -19.17 32.29
CA TYR A 560 2.81 -18.93 31.68
C TYR A 560 2.76 -18.58 30.19
N VAL A 561 1.77 -19.08 29.44
CA VAL A 561 1.68 -18.83 27.99
C VAL A 561 0.98 -17.52 27.70
N PHE A 562 -0.04 -17.14 28.49
CA PHE A 562 -0.91 -16.02 28.16
C PHE A 562 -0.87 -14.89 29.18
N HIS A 563 -1.07 -15.16 30.48
CA HIS A 563 -1.19 -14.12 31.51
C HIS A 563 0.02 -13.16 31.60
N TYR A 564 1.25 -13.67 31.52
CA TYR A 564 2.44 -12.78 31.57
C TYR A 564 2.72 -12.01 30.26
N TRP A 565 2.18 -12.48 29.13
CA TRP A 565 2.29 -11.83 27.82
C TRP A 565 1.13 -10.88 27.53
N ASP A 566 0.06 -10.99 28.32
CA ASP A 566 -1.09 -10.13 28.26
C ASP A 566 -0.73 -8.72 28.75
N TYR A 567 -0.87 -7.75 27.87
CA TYR A 567 -0.63 -6.35 28.21
C TYR A 567 -1.75 -5.77 29.09
N GLN A 568 -3.00 -6.29 28.97
CA GLN A 568 -4.14 -5.84 29.78
C GLN A 568 -3.97 -6.23 31.25
N LYS A 569 -3.24 -7.32 31.53
CA LYS A 569 -2.87 -7.73 32.90
C LYS A 569 -2.16 -6.62 33.65
N TYR A 570 -1.11 -6.04 33.05
CA TYR A 570 -0.30 -5.00 33.71
C TYR A 570 -1.10 -3.71 33.89
N VAL A 571 -1.96 -3.39 32.93
CA VAL A 571 -2.87 -2.24 32.99
C VAL A 571 -3.89 -2.42 34.12
N PHE A 572 -4.56 -3.56 34.19
CA PHE A 572 -5.55 -3.86 35.22
C PHE A 572 -4.95 -3.86 36.62
N GLU A 573 -3.84 -4.58 36.83
CA GLU A 573 -3.13 -4.63 38.11
C GLU A 573 -2.71 -3.24 38.60
N ASN A 574 -2.10 -2.42 37.73
CA ASN A 574 -1.63 -1.10 38.16
C ASN A 574 -2.77 -0.08 38.31
N MET A 575 -3.88 -0.21 37.58
CA MET A 575 -5.07 0.60 37.82
C MET A 575 -5.75 0.23 39.15
N MET A 576 -5.76 -1.05 39.52
CA MET A 576 -6.21 -1.51 40.84
C MET A 576 -5.35 -0.91 41.95
N VAL A 577 -4.02 -1.00 41.83
CA VAL A 577 -3.09 -0.40 42.79
C VAL A 577 -3.30 1.12 42.90
N ASN A 578 -3.50 1.81 41.76
CA ASN A 578 -3.74 3.25 41.73
C ASN A 578 -5.03 3.67 42.46
N GLU A 579 -6.11 2.88 42.36
CA GLU A 579 -7.38 3.20 43.02
C GLU A 579 -7.44 2.76 44.49
N PHE A 580 -6.87 1.62 44.85
CA PHE A 580 -7.07 1.01 46.17
C PHE A 580 -5.91 1.23 47.16
N SER A 581 -4.69 1.57 46.72
CA SER A 581 -3.53 1.67 47.63
C SER A 581 -3.70 2.68 48.77
N GLU A 582 -4.21 3.87 48.45
CA GLU A 582 -4.35 4.99 49.41
C GLU A 582 -5.78 5.19 49.94
N ARG A 583 -6.78 4.53 49.33
CA ARG A 583 -8.20 4.74 49.67
C ARG A 583 -8.66 3.82 50.79
N VAL A 584 -9.42 4.38 51.73
CA VAL A 584 -10.07 3.65 52.82
C VAL A 584 -11.58 3.64 52.58
N TYR A 585 -12.21 2.48 52.74
CA TYR A 585 -13.64 2.28 52.52
C TYR A 585 -14.34 2.02 53.85
N THR A 586 -15.59 2.46 53.98
CA THR A 586 -16.40 2.15 55.15
C THR A 586 -17.10 0.80 55.00
N CYS A 587 -17.15 0.03 56.08
CA CYS A 587 -17.77 -1.29 56.12
C CYS A 587 -19.08 -1.26 56.93
N ALA A 588 -19.95 -2.25 56.76
CA ALA A 588 -21.29 -2.22 57.35
C ALA A 588 -21.22 -2.34 58.89
N THR A 589 -21.91 -1.45 59.60
CA THR A 589 -22.02 -1.47 61.06
C THR A 589 -23.24 -2.29 61.48
N THR A 590 -23.05 -3.30 62.33
CA THR A 590 -24.15 -4.05 62.98
C THR A 590 -24.19 -3.76 64.48
N VAL A 591 -25.30 -4.11 65.14
CA VAL A 591 -25.52 -3.83 66.58
C VAL A 591 -24.46 -4.48 67.47
N THR A 592 -23.79 -5.53 66.99
CA THR A 592 -22.78 -6.31 67.72
C THR A 592 -21.34 -6.11 67.21
N GLY A 593 -21.10 -5.23 66.23
CA GLY A 593 -19.75 -4.97 65.70
C GLY A 593 -19.71 -4.60 64.21
N CYS A 594 -18.51 -4.59 63.64
CA CYS A 594 -18.27 -4.31 62.23
C CYS A 594 -18.40 -5.59 61.39
N GLN A 595 -19.09 -5.53 60.25
CA GLN A 595 -19.19 -6.62 59.29
C GLN A 595 -18.51 -6.22 57.98
N CYS A 596 -17.19 -6.43 57.93
CA CYS A 596 -16.39 -6.11 56.76
C CYS A 596 -16.29 -7.34 55.81
N MET A 597 -16.52 -7.15 54.51
CA MET A 597 -16.41 -8.21 53.49
C MET A 597 -14.96 -8.61 53.20
N TRP A 598 -14.00 -7.73 53.49
CA TRP A 598 -12.57 -7.96 53.28
C TRP A 598 -11.84 -7.92 54.62
N GLN A 599 -10.87 -8.83 54.79
CA GLN A 599 -9.99 -8.88 55.94
C GLN A 599 -8.96 -7.75 55.84
N THR A 600 -8.98 -6.81 56.78
CA THR A 600 -8.00 -5.70 56.82
C THR A 600 -7.62 -5.35 58.25
N ASP A 601 -6.48 -4.69 58.42
CA ASP A 601 -5.98 -4.23 59.73
C ASP A 601 -6.86 -3.15 60.39
N LEU A 602 -7.76 -2.51 59.62
CA LEU A 602 -8.70 -1.51 60.12
C LEU A 602 -10.12 -2.06 60.34
N ALA A 603 -10.32 -3.38 60.22
CA ALA A 603 -11.64 -4.00 60.33
C ALA A 603 -12.32 -3.71 61.69
N ASP A 604 -11.54 -3.60 62.77
CA ASP A 604 -12.03 -3.27 64.12
C ASP A 604 -12.63 -1.85 64.21
N GLN A 605 -12.26 -0.95 63.30
CA GLN A 605 -12.76 0.43 63.21
C GLN A 605 -13.92 0.58 62.21
N CYS A 606 -14.45 -0.54 61.71
CA CYS A 606 -15.44 -0.60 60.62
C CYS A 606 -14.93 0.05 59.32
N LEU A 607 -13.62 -0.04 59.09
CA LEU A 607 -12.94 0.49 57.91
C LEU A 607 -12.21 -0.64 57.18
N ILE A 608 -12.13 -0.52 55.86
CA ILE A 608 -11.42 -1.43 54.96
C ILE A 608 -10.30 -0.62 54.33
N ARG A 609 -9.05 -0.94 54.69
CA ARG A 609 -7.89 -0.42 53.96
C ARG A 609 -7.81 -1.10 52.60
N GLY A 610 -7.70 -0.34 51.51
CA GLY A 610 -7.69 -0.92 50.18
C GLY A 610 -6.51 -1.86 49.90
N GLN A 611 -5.42 -1.81 50.69
CA GLN A 611 -4.36 -2.82 50.65
C GLN A 611 -4.88 -4.25 50.86
N GLY A 612 -5.85 -4.47 51.76
CA GLY A 612 -6.41 -5.82 51.95
C GLY A 612 -7.23 -6.32 50.76
N ILE A 613 -7.72 -5.40 49.90
CA ILE A 613 -8.33 -5.76 48.61
C ILE A 613 -7.24 -6.16 47.61
N LEU A 614 -6.12 -5.43 47.59
CA LEU A 614 -4.99 -5.73 46.70
C LEU A 614 -4.32 -7.07 47.06
N ASP A 615 -4.19 -7.38 48.35
CA ASP A 615 -3.59 -8.61 48.84
C ASP A 615 -4.39 -9.87 48.41
N GLU A 616 -5.72 -9.78 48.36
CA GLU A 616 -6.60 -10.87 47.86
C GLU A 616 -6.35 -11.17 46.38
N TYR A 617 -6.01 -10.15 45.59
CA TYR A 617 -5.63 -10.30 44.18
C TYR A 617 -4.13 -10.58 43.98
N GLY A 618 -3.34 -10.58 45.06
CA GLY A 618 -1.89 -10.75 45.02
C GLY A 618 -1.13 -9.55 44.45
N TYR A 619 -1.72 -8.35 44.48
CA TYR A 619 -1.13 -7.13 43.91
C TYR A 619 -0.39 -6.31 44.97
N GLN A 620 0.79 -5.81 44.63
CA GLN A 620 1.63 -5.03 45.54
C GLN A 620 2.02 -3.68 44.95
N PRO A 621 2.01 -2.60 45.76
CA PRO A 621 2.49 -1.30 45.32
C PRO A 621 4.02 -1.30 45.12
N GLY A 622 4.51 -0.43 44.23
CA GLY A 622 5.95 -0.19 44.05
C GLY A 622 6.61 -0.82 42.81
N TYR A 623 5.90 -1.63 42.02
CA TYR A 623 6.43 -2.25 40.79
C TYR A 623 6.15 -1.47 39.50
N MET A 624 5.51 -0.30 39.58
CA MET A 624 5.06 0.48 38.42
C MET A 624 6.16 0.68 37.34
N GLY A 625 7.38 1.06 37.73
CA GLY A 625 8.47 1.28 36.78
C GLY A 625 8.89 0.01 36.03
N LYS A 626 8.87 -1.14 36.71
CA LYS A 626 9.14 -2.46 36.12
C LYS A 626 8.03 -2.83 35.12
N ASP A 627 6.77 -2.62 35.48
CA ASP A 627 5.63 -2.97 34.65
C ASP A 627 5.53 -2.08 33.40
N VAL A 628 5.84 -0.79 33.52
CA VAL A 628 5.99 0.10 32.35
C VAL A 628 7.10 -0.42 31.42
N GLY A 629 8.24 -0.86 31.97
CA GLY A 629 9.31 -1.47 31.19
C GLY A 629 8.87 -2.74 30.44
N ILE A 630 8.10 -3.61 31.11
CA ILE A 630 7.54 -4.82 30.50
C ILE A 630 6.54 -4.46 29.38
N MET A 631 5.64 -3.51 29.62
CA MET A 631 4.68 -3.03 28.62
C MET A 631 5.38 -2.49 27.37
N MET A 632 6.41 -1.67 27.55
CA MET A 632 7.21 -1.18 26.43
C MET A 632 7.93 -2.31 25.70
N GLY A 633 8.38 -3.35 26.43
CA GLY A 633 8.92 -4.58 25.87
C GLY A 633 7.91 -5.35 25.02
N ILE A 634 6.65 -5.48 25.47
CA ILE A 634 5.57 -6.12 24.71
C ILE A 634 5.25 -5.33 23.44
N VAL A 635 5.08 -4.00 23.55
CA VAL A 635 4.87 -3.10 22.41
C VAL A 635 5.98 -3.25 21.37
N PHE A 636 7.25 -3.19 21.83
CA PHE A 636 8.41 -3.38 20.97
C PHE A 636 8.42 -4.77 20.35
N GLY A 637 8.10 -5.82 21.11
CA GLY A 637 8.02 -7.20 20.63
C GLY A 637 7.01 -7.36 19.49
N TYR A 638 5.78 -6.86 19.66
CA TYR A 638 4.77 -6.89 18.60
C TYR A 638 5.22 -6.15 17.34
N ARG A 639 5.79 -4.96 17.49
CA ARG A 639 6.31 -4.15 16.37
C ARG A 639 7.51 -4.81 15.69
N LEU A 640 8.38 -5.45 16.46
CA LEU A 640 9.54 -6.18 15.95
C LEU A 640 9.11 -7.41 15.15
N VAL A 641 8.17 -8.21 15.66
CA VAL A 641 7.64 -9.36 14.93
C VAL A 641 6.92 -8.90 13.66
N ALA A 642 6.11 -7.84 13.73
CA ALA A 642 5.49 -7.25 12.55
C ALA A 642 6.54 -6.82 11.51
N TRP A 643 7.62 -6.19 11.96
CA TRP A 643 8.74 -5.81 11.10
C TRP A 643 9.46 -7.01 10.48
N ILE A 644 9.70 -8.08 11.26
CA ILE A 644 10.27 -9.34 10.76
C ILE A 644 9.37 -9.93 9.67
N VAL A 645 8.06 -9.95 9.88
CA VAL A 645 7.09 -10.44 8.88
C VAL A 645 7.18 -9.62 7.59
N LEU A 646 7.24 -8.29 7.68
CA LEU A 646 7.40 -7.42 6.50
C LEU A 646 8.75 -7.60 5.79
N LYS A 647 9.77 -8.08 6.50
CA LYS A 647 11.10 -8.38 5.97
C LYS A 647 11.21 -9.80 5.41
N LEU A 648 10.48 -10.77 5.96
CA LEU A 648 10.49 -12.16 5.48
C LEU A 648 9.54 -12.37 4.30
N LYS A 649 8.46 -11.60 4.19
CA LYS A 649 7.59 -11.54 3.00
C LYS A 649 8.25 -10.83 1.80
N GLU A 650 9.58 -10.68 1.81
CA GLU A 650 10.39 -10.02 0.77
C GLU A 650 10.54 -10.81 -0.52
#